data_AF-A0A5B2UBJ1-F1
#
_entry.id   AF-A0A5B2UBJ1-F1
#
_cell.length_a   1.000
_cell.length_b   1.000
_cell.length_c   1.000
_cell.angle_alpha   90.00
_cell.angle_beta   90.00
_cell.angle_gamma   90.00
#
_symmetry.space_group_name_H-M   'P 1'
#
loop_
_entity.id
_entity.type
_entity.pdbx_description
1 polymer ?
#
loop_
_entity_poly.entity_id
_entity_poly.type
_entity_poly.pdbx_seq_one_letter_code
_entity_poly.pdbx_strand_id
1 'polypeptide(L)'
;MSRFPYQFFEKFIVRSPLFTYEDFIKTFDKEDISDEELKRIADNEIFQEAIYLASPYLYEEIIQWLSNKELSLKQDQKLRNTLLKYYSRMSTRCTPFGLFSGVGTGTFNSEINKETHIDLIRDTKLDMCFLVNLAQHFLAITEIREQLLFFPNNSIYKVGNKIRYVEYTSVGGKREYIISSVAQSHELQQILTFSQQGKTMEQIAEVITNEEVSYSEAREFVTELIDNQILVSEIEANVSGRDFLDTLIFVLHKIGSVKEVEALHLIKERLNALDCNIGNSVTLYSEIENLIKTFTTEYEKKYLFQTDLYFEREFTINPQLKKELKKGISFLNKITSHNKDSHFEKFKNAFYERFETQEISLAYALDTEVGIGYRQDIAAKGLHAYLDDLELPSSQKKQNIKIELNPIQQILNEKLQEALVENRQIIQLTDDDFKDFEENWDNLPDTLSFLAEINTENNVEKLYLNRSGGGSAANLLGRFCSEKSNVKNVTRAIAKKEEYLNSDYITAEIIHLPEARIGNVIRRPALRQYEIPYLAQSVLPEKNQICVDDLYISLKNNRIILRSKKLNKEIKPYLTNAHNYSANSLPIYHFLCDLKSQNLRSGLYFNWGDLKNIYHFFPRVEYNNIVLSKASWKITKKEIKQFSLSVNQKDLLFSKIQEWRKIRQIPQWVQLVKSDHKLTLNLENYDLLKVFIDTIKNEEYSIIEEFLYNAQDNFKREFIFPMYKDEKGK
;
A
#
# COMPACT_ATOMS: atom_id res chain seq x y z
N MET A 1 -22.57 0.12 -29.83
CA MET A 1 -21.89 0.29 -28.53
C MET A 1 -21.87 -1.06 -27.86
N SER A 2 -20.68 -1.58 -27.54
CA SER A 2 -20.50 -2.66 -26.58
C SER A 2 -21.31 -2.33 -25.31
N ARG A 3 -22.13 -3.26 -24.83
CA ARG A 3 -22.81 -3.11 -23.55
C ARG A 3 -21.72 -3.03 -22.46
N PHE A 4 -21.65 -1.92 -21.72
CA PHE A 4 -20.74 -1.77 -20.59
C PHE A 4 -20.94 -2.95 -19.62
N PRO A 5 -19.98 -3.89 -19.48
CA PRO A 5 -20.22 -5.20 -18.89
C PRO A 5 -19.93 -5.24 -17.38
N TYR A 6 -19.99 -4.09 -16.72
CA TYR A 6 -19.74 -3.97 -15.29
C TYR A 6 -20.91 -3.27 -14.58
N GLN A 7 -21.14 -3.67 -13.34
CA GLN A 7 -22.04 -3.01 -12.41
C GLN A 7 -21.25 -2.42 -11.26
N PHE A 8 -21.65 -1.23 -10.83
CA PHE A 8 -21.15 -0.65 -9.59
C PHE A 8 -21.72 -1.43 -8.41
N PHE A 9 -20.91 -1.64 -7.37
CA PHE A 9 -21.48 -2.01 -6.08
C PHE A 9 -22.39 -0.88 -5.57
N GLU A 10 -23.31 -1.23 -4.67
CA GLU A 10 -24.27 -0.30 -4.09
C GLU A 10 -23.57 0.88 -3.39
N LYS A 11 -22.51 0.57 -2.64
CA LYS A 11 -21.69 1.54 -1.91
C LYS A 11 -20.34 1.78 -2.58
N PHE A 12 -19.89 3.02 -2.53
CA PHE A 12 -18.54 3.45 -2.85
C PHE A 12 -17.81 3.93 -1.58
N ILE A 13 -16.51 4.18 -1.70
CA ILE A 13 -15.69 4.68 -0.59
C ILE A 13 -15.29 6.12 -0.86
N VAL A 14 -15.30 6.94 0.18
CA VAL A 14 -14.86 8.34 0.17
C VAL A 14 -13.62 8.47 1.03
N ARG A 15 -12.64 9.20 0.52
CA ARG A 15 -11.47 9.66 1.25
C ARG A 15 -11.51 11.18 1.31
N SER A 16 -11.24 11.73 2.49
CA SER A 16 -11.28 13.17 2.71
C SER A 16 -10.23 13.57 3.75
N PRO A 17 -9.52 14.69 3.55
CA PRO A 17 -8.77 15.35 4.62
C PRO A 17 -9.69 15.72 5.77
N LEU A 18 -9.10 15.88 6.96
CA LEU A 18 -9.84 16.27 8.15
C LEU A 18 -10.11 17.78 8.18
N PHE A 19 -9.19 18.60 7.67
CA PHE A 19 -9.40 20.03 7.52
C PHE A 19 -9.93 20.37 6.12
N THR A 20 -10.61 21.51 6.02
CA THR A 20 -11.16 21.99 4.76
C THR A 20 -10.02 22.50 3.87
N TYR A 21 -10.16 22.35 2.55
CA TYR A 21 -9.24 23.04 1.62
C TYR A 21 -9.64 24.51 1.50
N GLU A 22 -10.90 24.84 1.76
CA GLU A 22 -11.41 26.22 1.68
C GLU A 22 -10.71 27.12 2.69
N ASP A 23 -10.58 26.70 3.96
CA ASP A 23 -9.85 27.46 4.98
C ASP A 23 -8.36 27.54 4.65
N PHE A 24 -7.79 26.49 4.06
CA PHE A 24 -6.42 26.51 3.56
C PHE A 24 -6.23 27.55 2.46
N ILE A 25 -7.13 27.61 1.46
CA ILE A 25 -7.07 28.64 0.42
C ILE A 25 -7.21 30.02 1.06
N LYS A 26 -8.23 30.27 1.88
CA LYS A 26 -8.42 31.56 2.56
C LYS A 26 -7.20 31.99 3.37
N THR A 27 -6.54 31.04 4.03
CA THR A 27 -5.33 31.29 4.83
C THR A 27 -4.11 31.63 3.97
N PHE A 28 -4.00 31.11 2.75
CA PHE A 28 -2.82 31.32 1.90
C PHE A 28 -3.11 32.11 0.61
N ASP A 29 -4.28 32.73 0.47
CA ASP A 29 -4.62 33.66 -0.63
C ASP A 29 -4.11 35.09 -0.38
N LYS A 30 -3.06 35.21 0.43
CA LYS A 30 -2.37 36.44 0.78
C LYS A 30 -0.87 36.27 0.59
N GLU A 31 -0.13 37.37 0.59
CA GLU A 31 1.31 37.36 0.31
C GLU A 31 2.14 36.60 1.35
N ASP A 32 1.75 36.59 2.63
CA ASP A 32 2.49 35.94 3.72
C ASP A 32 1.58 35.57 4.90
N ILE A 33 2.01 34.62 5.73
CA ILE A 33 1.32 34.22 6.95
C ILE A 33 1.94 34.91 8.17
N SER A 34 1.10 35.46 9.06
CA SER A 34 1.60 36.04 10.31
C SER A 34 1.97 34.94 11.32
N ASP A 35 2.86 35.28 12.25
CA ASP A 35 3.25 34.40 13.36
C ASP A 35 2.05 33.98 14.21
N GLU A 36 1.11 34.89 14.44
CA GLU A 36 -0.09 34.63 15.24
C GLU A 36 -1.00 33.59 14.59
N GLU A 37 -1.17 33.66 13.26
CA GLU A 37 -1.98 32.69 12.52
C GLU A 37 -1.31 31.32 12.44
N LEU A 38 0.00 31.28 12.21
CA LEU A 38 0.74 30.03 12.22
C LEU A 38 0.74 29.38 13.62
N LYS A 39 0.87 30.17 14.68
CA LYS A 39 0.72 29.70 16.07
C LYS A 39 -0.69 29.17 16.32
N ARG A 40 -1.74 29.84 15.82
CA ARG A 40 -3.13 29.34 15.95
C ARG A 40 -3.34 27.98 15.28
N ILE A 41 -2.72 27.76 14.12
CA ILE A 41 -2.73 26.43 13.46
C ILE A 41 -2.02 25.40 14.33
N ALA A 42 -0.83 25.75 14.84
CA ALA A 42 -0.01 24.88 15.66
C ALA A 42 -0.60 24.59 17.05
N ASP A 43 -1.45 25.49 17.56
CA ASP A 43 -2.13 25.37 18.86
C ASP A 43 -3.43 24.55 18.80
N ASN A 44 -3.90 24.20 17.59
CA ASN A 44 -5.07 23.35 17.44
C ASN A 44 -4.79 21.92 17.97
N GLU A 45 -5.58 21.46 18.94
CA GLU A 45 -5.39 20.17 19.63
C GLU A 45 -5.37 18.97 18.67
N ILE A 46 -6.26 18.96 17.67
CA ILE A 46 -6.33 17.89 16.67
C ILE A 46 -5.09 17.91 15.78
N PHE A 47 -4.63 19.09 15.37
CA PHE A 47 -3.40 19.25 14.61
C PHE A 47 -2.20 18.74 15.43
N GLN A 48 -2.09 19.12 16.70
CA GLN A 48 -1.04 18.66 17.59
C GLN A 48 -1.02 17.14 17.77
N GLU A 49 -2.18 16.52 18.03
CA GLU A 49 -2.28 15.07 18.15
C GLU A 49 -1.89 14.36 16.84
N ALA A 50 -2.37 14.88 15.69
CA ALA A 50 -2.01 14.35 14.38
C ALA A 50 -0.49 14.42 14.12
N ILE A 51 0.15 15.53 14.50
CA ILE A 51 1.61 15.68 14.43
C ILE A 51 2.31 14.71 15.37
N TYR A 52 1.85 14.56 16.61
CA TYR A 52 2.46 13.63 17.57
C TYR A 52 2.44 12.19 17.03
N LEU A 53 1.31 11.74 16.47
CA LEU A 53 1.19 10.41 15.85
C LEU A 53 2.12 10.22 14.63
N ALA A 54 2.38 11.28 13.85
CA ALA A 54 3.27 11.19 12.69
C ALA A 54 4.76 11.39 13.03
N SER A 55 5.05 12.23 14.02
CA SER A 55 6.38 12.72 14.36
C SER A 55 6.40 13.32 15.77
N PRO A 56 6.56 12.50 16.83
CA PRO A 56 6.62 12.95 18.22
C PRO A 56 7.68 14.05 18.47
N TYR A 57 8.85 13.93 17.83
CA TYR A 57 9.91 14.94 17.93
C TYR A 57 9.49 16.30 17.38
N LEU A 58 8.69 16.33 16.31
CA LEU A 58 8.18 17.58 15.76
C LEU A 58 7.13 18.19 16.68
N TYR A 59 6.28 17.37 17.29
CA TYR A 59 5.34 17.84 18.31
C TYR A 59 6.10 18.53 19.46
N GLU A 60 7.18 17.92 19.96
CA GLU A 60 8.01 18.52 21.01
C GLU A 60 8.63 19.87 20.59
N GLU A 61 9.10 19.98 19.34
CA GLU A 61 9.56 21.26 18.76
C GLU A 61 8.44 22.31 18.69
N ILE A 62 7.22 21.91 18.32
CA ILE A 62 6.04 22.80 18.26
C ILE A 62 5.70 23.34 19.65
N ILE A 63 5.61 22.48 20.67
CA ILE A 63 5.28 22.90 22.03
C ILE A 63 6.32 23.88 22.57
N GLN A 64 7.61 23.62 22.34
CA GLN A 64 8.68 24.54 22.73
C GLN A 64 8.53 25.89 22.02
N TRP A 65 8.21 25.89 20.73
CA TRP A 65 8.01 27.12 19.95
C TRP A 65 6.77 27.91 20.42
N LEU A 66 5.66 27.25 20.72
CA LEU A 66 4.46 27.86 21.30
C LEU A 66 4.73 28.48 22.68
N SER A 67 5.61 27.87 23.49
CA SER A 67 6.08 28.43 24.76
C SER A 67 7.06 29.61 24.63
N ASN A 68 7.27 30.14 23.42
CA ASN A 68 8.19 31.24 23.10
C ASN A 68 9.66 30.94 23.43
N LYS A 69 10.10 29.68 23.31
CA LYS A 69 11.52 29.34 23.39
C LYS A 69 12.26 29.93 22.19
N GLU A 70 13.40 30.58 22.44
CA GLU A 70 14.24 31.11 21.36
C GLU A 70 14.82 29.98 20.49
N LEU A 71 14.53 30.03 19.19
CA LEU A 71 15.12 29.16 18.18
C LEU A 71 16.06 30.00 17.30
N SER A 72 17.12 29.38 16.78
CA SER A 72 17.90 30.03 15.72
C SER A 72 17.03 30.28 14.50
N LEU A 73 17.31 31.34 13.73
CA LEU A 73 16.57 31.68 12.51
C LEU A 73 16.40 30.50 11.53
N LYS A 74 17.43 29.64 11.45
CA LYS A 74 17.41 28.45 10.59
C LYS A 74 16.46 27.37 11.12
N GLN A 75 16.45 27.16 12.44
CA GLN A 75 15.55 26.18 13.08
C GLN A 75 14.10 26.65 12.99
N ASP A 76 13.84 27.92 13.28
CA ASP A 76 12.51 28.53 13.17
C ASP A 76 11.96 28.39 11.73
N GLN A 77 12.72 28.78 10.70
CA GLN A 77 12.28 28.63 9.31
C GLN A 77 12.03 27.16 8.91
N LYS A 78 12.84 26.21 9.40
CA LYS A 78 12.64 24.78 9.14
C LYS A 78 11.36 24.27 9.79
N LEU A 79 11.08 24.69 11.03
CA LEU A 79 9.86 24.35 11.76
C LEU A 79 8.64 24.91 11.02
N ARG A 80 8.65 26.20 10.66
CA ARG A 80 7.58 26.84 9.85
C ARG A 80 7.31 26.08 8.56
N ASN A 81 8.35 25.77 7.79
CA ASN A 81 8.19 25.03 6.53
C ASN A 81 7.55 23.65 6.77
N THR A 82 7.89 22.99 7.88
CA THR A 82 7.36 21.67 8.22
C THR A 82 5.89 21.75 8.66
N LEU A 83 5.54 22.75 9.48
CA LEU A 83 4.15 23.06 9.87
C LEU A 83 3.26 23.29 8.65
N LEU A 84 3.71 24.13 7.71
CA LEU A 84 2.99 24.44 6.48
C LEU A 84 2.77 23.21 5.59
N LYS A 85 3.77 22.31 5.50
CA LYS A 85 3.64 21.03 4.79
C LYS A 85 2.56 20.14 5.42
N TYR A 86 2.52 20.04 6.75
CA TYR A 86 1.52 19.23 7.44
C TYR A 86 0.13 19.84 7.39
N TYR A 87 0.00 21.16 7.49
CA TYR A 87 -1.29 21.83 7.35
C TYR A 87 -1.84 21.70 5.92
N SER A 88 -1.01 21.90 4.89
CA SER A 88 -1.37 21.59 3.49
C SER A 88 -1.82 20.14 3.32
N ARG A 89 -1.14 19.18 3.96
CA ARG A 89 -1.54 17.76 3.96
C ARG A 89 -2.93 17.57 4.61
N MET A 90 -3.14 18.09 5.82
CA MET A 90 -4.40 17.94 6.56
C MET A 90 -5.60 18.61 5.89
N SER A 91 -5.36 19.55 4.96
CA SER A 91 -6.41 20.28 4.24
C SER A 91 -6.66 19.79 2.81
N THR A 92 -5.66 19.21 2.13
CA THR A 92 -5.74 18.97 0.68
C THR A 92 -5.44 17.55 0.22
N ARG A 93 -4.83 16.69 1.06
CA ARG A 93 -4.44 15.33 0.67
C ARG A 93 -5.43 14.30 1.23
N CYS A 94 -6.13 13.60 0.33
CA CYS A 94 -7.13 12.59 0.69
C CYS A 94 -6.52 11.24 1.12
N THR A 95 -5.22 10.99 0.88
CA THR A 95 -4.59 9.69 1.20
C THR A 95 -4.59 9.41 2.71
N PRO A 96 -5.33 8.40 3.21
CA PRO A 96 -5.48 8.13 4.64
C PRO A 96 -4.14 7.95 5.35
N PHE A 97 -3.96 8.64 6.46
CA PHE A 97 -2.76 8.56 7.29
C PHE A 97 -3.04 9.16 8.66
N GLY A 98 -3.02 8.35 9.73
CA GLY A 98 -3.27 8.84 11.09
C GLY A 98 -4.57 9.63 11.17
N LEU A 99 -4.49 10.82 11.77
CA LEU A 99 -5.61 11.77 11.88
C LEU A 99 -5.62 12.84 10.77
N PHE A 100 -4.77 12.72 9.74
CA PHE A 100 -4.68 13.71 8.66
C PHE A 100 -5.86 13.63 7.69
N SER A 101 -6.38 12.43 7.46
CA SER A 101 -7.48 12.14 6.54
C SER A 101 -8.16 10.84 6.92
N GLY A 102 -9.46 10.75 6.64
CA GLY A 102 -10.29 9.60 6.97
C GLY A 102 -10.93 8.94 5.75
N VAL A 103 -11.59 7.81 6.01
CA VAL A 103 -12.36 7.03 5.03
C VAL A 103 -13.81 6.87 5.46
N GLY A 104 -14.75 6.92 4.51
CA GLY A 104 -16.17 6.69 4.76
C GLY A 104 -16.82 5.94 3.62
N THR A 105 -18.09 5.55 3.80
CA THR A 105 -18.89 4.92 2.75
C THR A 105 -19.84 5.94 2.12
N GLY A 106 -20.22 5.74 0.87
CA GLY A 106 -21.24 6.55 0.22
C GLY A 106 -22.13 5.75 -0.72
N THR A 107 -23.28 6.32 -1.07
CA THR A 107 -24.29 5.74 -1.96
C THR A 107 -24.68 6.71 -3.07
N PHE A 108 -25.22 6.16 -4.15
CA PHE A 108 -25.75 6.95 -5.25
C PHE A 108 -27.22 7.27 -4.99
N ASN A 109 -27.51 8.50 -4.57
CA ASN A 109 -28.86 8.96 -4.24
C ASN A 109 -29.09 10.41 -4.74
N SER A 110 -30.33 10.74 -5.09
CA SER A 110 -30.72 12.09 -5.55
C SER A 110 -30.86 13.10 -4.42
N GLU A 111 -31.11 12.65 -3.19
CA GLU A 111 -31.20 13.51 -2.01
C GLU A 111 -29.80 13.72 -1.43
N ILE A 112 -29.32 14.96 -1.47
CA ILE A 112 -28.03 15.35 -0.88
C ILE A 112 -28.24 15.58 0.61
N ASN A 113 -27.75 14.68 1.45
CA ASN A 113 -27.69 14.92 2.89
C ASN A 113 -26.71 16.06 3.18
N LYS A 114 -27.23 17.22 3.55
CA LYS A 114 -26.47 18.41 3.98
C LYS A 114 -26.13 18.36 5.49
N GLU A 115 -25.92 17.19 6.06
CA GLU A 115 -25.51 17.10 7.46
C GLU A 115 -24.10 17.68 7.62
N THR A 116 -24.02 18.71 8.45
CA THR A 116 -22.80 19.48 8.71
C THR A 116 -21.96 18.91 9.85
N HIS A 117 -22.55 18.07 10.71
CA HIS A 117 -21.82 17.39 11.77
C HIS A 117 -21.03 16.20 11.20
N ILE A 118 -19.74 16.14 11.52
CA ILE A 118 -18.87 15.04 11.10
C ILE A 118 -18.57 14.23 12.35
N ASP A 119 -19.35 13.19 12.59
CA ASP A 119 -19.01 12.22 13.61
C ASP A 119 -17.86 11.35 13.09
N LEU A 120 -16.79 11.33 13.88
CA LEU A 120 -15.51 10.73 13.53
C LEU A 120 -15.28 9.51 14.40
N ILE A 121 -14.86 8.43 13.77
CA ILE A 121 -14.48 7.19 14.44
C ILE A 121 -13.00 6.99 14.21
N ARG A 122 -12.26 6.66 15.26
CA ARG A 122 -10.85 6.29 15.16
C ARG A 122 -10.63 4.85 15.61
N ASP A 123 -9.63 4.22 15.00
CA ASP A 123 -9.14 2.89 15.35
C ASP A 123 -7.62 2.97 15.51
N THR A 124 -7.16 3.00 16.76
CA THR A 124 -5.73 3.04 17.09
C THR A 124 -5.25 1.67 17.53
N LYS A 125 -4.18 1.23 16.87
CA LYS A 125 -3.53 -0.05 17.12
C LYS A 125 -2.04 0.17 17.36
N LEU A 126 -1.39 -0.80 17.98
CA LEU A 126 0.07 -0.83 18.03
C LEU A 126 0.63 -1.07 16.62
N ASP A 127 1.80 -0.51 16.38
CA ASP A 127 2.55 -0.72 15.15
C ASP A 127 2.96 -2.18 15.00
N MET A 128 2.84 -2.72 13.78
CA MET A 128 3.17 -4.13 13.53
C MET A 128 4.65 -4.45 13.76
N CYS A 129 5.57 -3.52 13.48
CA CYS A 129 7.00 -3.71 13.76
C CYS A 129 7.24 -3.88 15.27
N PHE A 130 6.61 -3.04 16.09
CA PHE A 130 6.65 -3.18 17.54
C PHE A 130 6.08 -4.53 18.00
N LEU A 131 4.90 -4.93 17.50
CA LEU A 131 4.29 -6.21 17.88
C LEU A 131 5.15 -7.41 17.49
N VAL A 132 5.82 -7.38 16.33
CA VAL A 132 6.77 -8.43 15.94
C VAL A 132 7.96 -8.49 16.90
N ASN A 133 8.55 -7.34 17.25
CA ASN A 133 9.64 -7.30 18.22
C ASN A 133 9.20 -7.79 19.61
N LEU A 134 7.98 -7.46 20.02
CA LEU A 134 7.40 -7.91 21.28
C LEU A 134 7.18 -9.43 21.29
N ALA A 135 6.71 -10.01 20.18
CA ALA A 135 6.61 -11.46 20.02
C ALA A 135 7.98 -12.15 20.13
N GLN A 136 9.02 -11.57 19.52
CA GLN A 136 10.40 -12.07 19.63
C GLN A 136 10.93 -11.94 21.06
N HIS A 137 10.60 -10.87 21.77
CA HIS A 137 10.92 -10.72 23.19
C HIS A 137 10.27 -11.83 24.04
N PHE A 138 9.00 -12.13 23.83
CA PHE A 138 8.33 -13.24 24.52
C PHE A 138 8.93 -14.60 24.17
N LEU A 139 9.32 -14.81 22.91
CA LEU A 139 10.00 -16.04 22.48
C LEU A 139 11.38 -16.22 23.14
N ALA A 140 12.04 -15.13 23.55
CA ALA A 140 13.33 -15.17 24.23
C ALA A 140 13.22 -15.47 25.74
N ILE A 141 12.04 -15.37 26.34
CA ILE A 141 11.80 -15.70 27.75
C ILE A 141 11.62 -17.21 27.87
N THR A 142 12.53 -17.88 28.59
CA THR A 142 12.56 -19.36 28.71
C THR A 142 11.23 -19.94 29.18
N GLU A 143 10.62 -19.36 30.22
CA GLU A 143 9.38 -19.86 30.81
C GLU A 143 8.21 -19.80 29.83
N ILE A 144 8.19 -18.78 28.96
CA ILE A 144 7.19 -18.65 27.89
C ILE A 144 7.53 -19.63 26.76
N ARG A 145 8.77 -19.61 26.28
CA ARG A 145 9.26 -20.43 25.15
C ARG A 145 8.96 -21.91 25.32
N GLU A 146 9.17 -22.43 26.52
CA GLU A 146 8.93 -23.85 26.86
C GLU A 146 7.45 -24.27 26.74
N GLN A 147 6.52 -23.33 26.91
CA GLN A 147 5.08 -23.59 26.89
C GLN A 147 4.43 -23.28 25.53
N LEU A 148 5.13 -22.58 24.64
CA LEU A 148 4.63 -22.27 23.29
C LEU A 148 4.54 -23.53 22.43
N LEU A 149 3.55 -23.54 21.53
CA LEU A 149 3.48 -24.53 20.47
C LEU A 149 4.37 -24.13 19.28
N PHE A 150 5.04 -25.14 18.73
CA PHE A 150 5.87 -25.03 17.54
C PHE A 150 5.31 -25.86 16.39
N PHE A 151 5.40 -25.31 15.19
CA PHE A 151 4.88 -25.85 13.94
C PHE A 151 5.99 -25.93 12.89
N PRO A 152 5.91 -26.85 11.92
CA PRO A 152 6.76 -26.80 10.74
C PRO A 152 6.65 -25.43 10.04
N ASN A 153 7.79 -24.87 9.63
CA ASN A 153 7.82 -23.66 8.81
C ASN A 153 7.04 -23.89 7.50
N ASN A 154 6.08 -23.00 7.22
CA ASN A 154 5.17 -23.14 6.06
C ASN A 154 5.82 -22.85 4.69
N SER A 155 7.12 -22.53 4.67
CA SER A 155 7.94 -22.51 3.47
C SER A 155 8.64 -23.84 3.15
N ILE A 156 8.52 -24.85 4.02
CA ILE A 156 9.16 -26.16 3.84
C ILE A 156 8.63 -26.86 2.58
N TYR A 157 9.54 -27.40 1.78
CA TYR A 157 9.24 -28.33 0.69
C TYR A 157 10.39 -29.33 0.48
N LYS A 158 10.11 -30.42 -0.26
CA LYS A 158 11.06 -31.53 -0.47
C LYS A 158 11.69 -31.50 -1.86
N VAL A 159 13.00 -31.73 -1.92
CA VAL A 159 13.76 -31.92 -3.18
C VAL A 159 14.72 -33.10 -3.01
N GLY A 160 14.44 -34.21 -3.71
CA GLY A 160 15.20 -35.45 -3.52
C GLY A 160 15.16 -35.92 -2.06
N ASN A 161 16.34 -36.16 -1.47
CA ASN A 161 16.50 -36.55 -0.06
C ASN A 161 16.76 -35.36 0.87
N LYS A 162 16.42 -34.14 0.45
CA LYS A 162 16.62 -32.93 1.24
C LYS A 162 15.31 -32.20 1.47
N ILE A 163 15.25 -31.53 2.61
CA ILE A 163 14.24 -30.54 2.92
C ILE A 163 14.84 -29.17 2.64
N ARG A 164 14.06 -28.29 2.00
CA ARG A 164 14.41 -26.90 1.74
C ARG A 164 13.34 -26.00 2.33
N TYR A 165 13.74 -24.84 2.84
CA TYR A 165 12.87 -23.87 3.47
C TYR A 165 13.50 -22.48 3.43
N VAL A 166 12.73 -21.47 3.77
CA VAL A 166 13.21 -20.08 3.88
C VAL A 166 13.27 -19.70 5.36
N GLU A 167 14.47 -19.30 5.78
CA GLU A 167 14.70 -18.62 7.06
C GLU A 167 14.82 -17.11 6.81
N TYR A 168 14.61 -16.33 7.85
CA TYR A 168 14.81 -14.89 7.77
C TYR A 168 15.42 -14.29 9.03
N THR A 169 16.18 -13.21 8.87
CA THR A 169 16.63 -12.36 9.97
C THR A 169 15.98 -10.99 9.84
N SER A 170 15.71 -10.33 10.96
CA SER A 170 15.12 -8.98 10.98
C SER A 170 16.20 -7.95 11.32
N VAL A 171 16.59 -7.14 10.33
CA VAL A 171 17.56 -6.04 10.52
C VAL A 171 16.84 -4.72 10.23
N GLY A 172 16.71 -3.87 11.25
CA GLY A 172 16.04 -2.57 11.11
C GLY A 172 14.57 -2.65 10.66
N GLY A 173 13.86 -3.75 11.01
CA GLY A 173 12.46 -4.00 10.63
C GLY A 173 12.26 -4.57 9.23
N LYS A 174 13.35 -4.80 8.47
CA LYS A 174 13.34 -5.51 7.18
C LYS A 174 13.73 -6.97 7.39
N ARG A 175 13.06 -7.87 6.67
CA ARG A 175 13.43 -9.29 6.66
C ARG A 175 14.40 -9.55 5.51
N GLU A 176 15.56 -10.08 5.86
CA GLU A 176 16.51 -10.66 4.92
C GLU A 176 16.27 -12.17 4.87
N TYR A 177 16.22 -12.74 3.67
CA TYR A 177 15.79 -14.13 3.47
C TYR A 177 16.94 -14.98 2.93
N ILE A 178 17.02 -16.21 3.42
CA ILE A 178 17.99 -17.21 2.95
C ILE A 178 17.22 -18.51 2.67
N ILE A 179 17.52 -19.17 1.53
CA ILE A 179 17.03 -20.54 1.30
C ILE A 179 18.03 -21.51 1.94
N SER A 180 17.56 -22.22 2.95
CA SER A 180 18.32 -23.22 3.68
C SER A 180 17.92 -24.63 3.27
N SER A 181 18.84 -25.58 3.45
CA SER A 181 18.60 -26.98 3.11
C SER A 181 19.25 -27.93 4.11
N VAL A 182 18.48 -28.93 4.54
CA VAL A 182 18.91 -29.98 5.46
C VAL A 182 18.64 -31.37 4.88
N ALA A 183 19.47 -32.34 5.26
CA ALA A 183 19.24 -33.73 4.88
C ALA A 183 17.96 -34.26 5.57
N GLN A 184 17.16 -35.02 4.84
CA GLN A 184 15.98 -35.65 5.43
C GLN A 184 16.41 -36.87 6.24
N SER A 185 16.38 -36.77 7.57
CA SER A 185 16.52 -37.90 8.49
C SER A 185 15.16 -38.45 8.91
N HIS A 186 15.15 -39.65 9.52
CA HIS A 186 13.93 -40.27 10.03
C HIS A 186 13.36 -39.46 11.22
N GLU A 187 14.23 -39.02 12.12
CA GLU A 187 13.93 -38.23 13.31
C GLU A 187 13.31 -36.88 12.92
N LEU A 188 13.91 -36.18 11.96
CA LEU A 188 13.38 -34.91 11.46
C LEU A 188 12.00 -35.10 10.82
N GLN A 189 11.80 -36.17 10.05
CA GLN A 189 10.49 -36.46 9.46
C GLN A 189 9.43 -36.78 10.53
N GLN A 190 9.79 -37.49 11.60
CA GLN A 190 8.91 -37.75 12.73
C GLN A 190 8.52 -36.44 13.43
N ILE A 191 9.49 -35.57 13.72
CA ILE A 191 9.26 -34.25 14.32
C ILE A 191 8.31 -33.42 13.46
N LEU A 192 8.62 -33.25 12.17
CA LEU A 192 7.80 -32.42 11.28
C LEU A 192 6.37 -32.93 11.16
N THR A 193 6.17 -34.25 11.15
CA THR A 193 4.83 -34.85 11.10
C THR A 193 4.08 -34.65 12.42
N PHE A 194 4.74 -34.88 13.55
CA PHE A 194 4.14 -34.76 14.88
C PHE A 194 3.77 -33.30 15.23
N SER A 195 4.59 -32.34 14.79
CA SER A 195 4.41 -30.92 15.05
C SER A 195 3.38 -30.23 14.14
N GLN A 196 2.76 -30.93 13.17
CA GLN A 196 1.73 -30.32 12.30
C GLN A 196 0.55 -29.73 13.07
N GLN A 197 0.21 -30.31 14.23
CA GLN A 197 -0.87 -29.84 15.10
C GLN A 197 -0.40 -28.82 16.17
N GLY A 198 0.87 -28.42 16.14
CA GLY A 198 1.49 -27.59 17.17
C GLY A 198 1.83 -28.40 18.41
N LYS A 199 3.10 -28.38 18.81
CA LYS A 199 3.62 -29.15 19.94
C LYS A 199 4.61 -28.35 20.76
N THR A 200 4.66 -28.58 22.07
CA THR A 200 5.66 -27.94 22.94
C THR A 200 7.04 -28.55 22.69
N MET A 201 8.10 -27.83 23.10
CA MET A 201 9.48 -28.34 22.98
C MET A 201 9.67 -29.70 23.67
N GLU A 202 9.03 -29.88 24.83
CA GLU A 202 8.99 -31.14 25.57
C GLU A 202 8.41 -32.29 24.75
N GLN A 203 7.18 -32.08 24.25
CA GLN A 203 6.47 -33.10 23.48
C GLN A 203 7.22 -33.49 22.21
N ILE A 204 7.91 -32.54 21.57
CA ILE A 204 8.69 -32.81 20.35
C ILE A 204 9.94 -33.64 20.69
N ALA A 205 10.65 -33.29 21.77
CA ALA A 205 11.84 -34.03 22.19
C ALA A 205 11.51 -35.47 22.62
N GLU A 206 10.38 -35.68 23.30
CA GLU A 206 9.93 -37.01 23.71
C GLU A 206 9.72 -37.97 22.53
N VAL A 207 9.26 -37.47 21.38
CA VAL A 207 8.93 -38.31 20.20
C VAL A 207 10.15 -38.97 19.58
N ILE A 208 11.31 -38.34 19.68
CA ILE A 208 12.57 -38.86 19.13
C ILE A 208 13.46 -39.50 20.20
N THR A 209 13.10 -39.39 21.49
CA THR A 209 13.83 -40.00 22.58
C THR A 209 13.66 -41.52 22.54
N ASN A 210 14.76 -42.27 22.55
CA ASN A 210 14.76 -43.73 22.51
C ASN A 210 16.06 -44.31 23.15
N GLU A 211 16.33 -45.60 22.99
CA GLU A 211 17.54 -46.22 23.58
C GLU A 211 18.86 -45.68 23.01
N GLU A 212 18.85 -45.14 21.79
CA GLU A 212 20.00 -44.57 21.10
C GLU A 212 20.11 -43.05 21.24
N VAL A 213 18.99 -42.35 21.49
CA VAL A 213 18.93 -40.88 21.59
C VAL A 213 18.42 -40.48 22.97
N SER A 214 19.28 -39.86 23.77
CA SER A 214 18.91 -39.35 25.08
C SER A 214 17.99 -38.12 24.99
N TYR A 215 17.20 -37.88 26.03
CA TYR A 215 16.31 -36.72 26.07
C TYR A 215 17.05 -35.37 25.97
N SER A 216 18.28 -35.27 26.50
CA SER A 216 19.05 -34.02 26.37
C SER A 216 19.50 -33.77 24.94
N GLU A 217 19.97 -34.81 24.23
CA GLU A 217 20.34 -34.71 22.82
C GLU A 217 19.11 -34.35 21.97
N ALA A 218 17.96 -34.98 22.25
CA ALA A 218 16.70 -34.64 21.59
C ALA A 218 16.29 -33.17 21.83
N ARG A 219 16.44 -32.67 23.06
CA ARG A 219 16.14 -31.26 23.41
C ARG A 219 17.07 -30.27 22.74
N GLU A 220 18.36 -30.56 22.68
CA GLU A 220 19.33 -29.74 21.95
C GLU A 220 18.99 -29.69 20.47
N PHE A 221 18.66 -30.83 19.86
CA PHE A 221 18.25 -30.89 18.46
C PHE A 221 16.97 -30.08 18.20
N VAL A 222 15.94 -30.18 19.05
CA VAL A 222 14.72 -29.37 18.92
C VAL A 222 15.01 -27.88 19.03
N THR A 223 15.94 -27.49 19.92
CA THR A 223 16.38 -26.09 20.05
C THR A 223 17.02 -25.60 18.76
N GLU A 224 17.92 -26.40 18.17
CA GLU A 224 18.54 -26.11 16.88
C GLU A 224 17.51 -25.98 15.74
N LEU A 225 16.49 -26.84 15.71
CA LEU A 225 15.41 -26.74 14.71
C LEU A 225 14.59 -25.45 14.84
N ILE A 226 14.40 -24.95 16.06
CA ILE A 226 13.69 -23.69 16.32
C ILE A 226 14.59 -22.50 15.96
N ASP A 227 15.85 -22.51 16.40
CA ASP A 227 16.80 -21.42 16.16
C ASP A 227 17.09 -21.25 14.65
N ASN A 228 17.13 -22.36 13.91
CA ASN A 228 17.25 -22.37 12.45
C ASN A 228 15.89 -22.27 11.71
N GLN A 229 14.79 -21.97 12.43
CA GLN A 229 13.45 -21.73 11.87
C GLN A 229 12.88 -22.87 11.00
N ILE A 230 13.31 -24.12 11.21
CA ILE A 230 12.63 -25.30 10.67
C ILE A 230 11.29 -25.48 11.40
N LEU A 231 11.30 -25.18 12.71
CA LEU A 231 10.12 -25.04 13.54
C LEU A 231 9.91 -23.57 13.89
N VAL A 232 8.68 -23.09 13.74
CA VAL A 232 8.26 -21.71 14.04
C VAL A 232 7.20 -21.70 15.13
N SER A 233 7.19 -20.65 15.93
CA SER A 233 6.29 -20.53 17.09
C SER A 233 4.86 -20.12 16.70
N GLU A 234 3.87 -20.49 17.52
CA GLU A 234 2.47 -20.06 17.35
C GLU A 234 2.26 -18.53 17.48
N ILE A 235 3.26 -17.81 17.98
CA ILE A 235 3.29 -16.33 18.04
C ILE A 235 3.99 -15.68 16.83
N GLU A 236 4.23 -16.43 15.74
CA GLU A 236 4.61 -15.86 14.45
C GLU A 236 3.53 -14.88 13.96
N ALA A 237 3.96 -13.80 13.32
CA ALA A 237 3.09 -12.67 12.96
C ALA A 237 1.94 -13.07 12.02
N ASN A 238 0.70 -12.73 12.40
CA ASN A 238 -0.46 -12.84 11.52
C ASN A 238 -0.86 -11.48 10.93
N VAL A 239 -1.22 -11.46 9.63
CA VAL A 239 -1.65 -10.25 8.90
C VAL A 239 -3.08 -10.34 8.38
N SER A 240 -3.76 -11.45 8.68
CA SER A 240 -5.15 -11.72 8.34
C SER A 240 -5.90 -12.22 9.57
N GLY A 241 -7.20 -11.93 9.63
CA GLY A 241 -8.09 -12.39 10.69
C GLY A 241 -8.10 -11.49 11.92
N ARG A 242 -7.88 -12.10 13.09
CA ARG A 242 -7.82 -11.41 14.39
C ARG A 242 -6.61 -10.47 14.43
N ASP A 243 -6.70 -9.38 15.18
CA ASP A 243 -5.56 -8.48 15.40
C ASP A 243 -4.37 -9.21 16.06
N PHE A 244 -3.14 -8.90 15.69
CA PHE A 244 -1.97 -9.63 16.19
C PHE A 244 -1.75 -9.41 17.70
N LEU A 245 -2.08 -8.23 18.24
CA LEU A 245 -2.06 -8.03 19.69
C LEU A 245 -3.03 -8.98 20.40
N ASP A 246 -4.22 -9.19 19.82
CA ASP A 246 -5.21 -10.11 20.37
C ASP A 246 -4.79 -11.58 20.21
N THR A 247 -4.00 -11.91 19.19
CA THR A 247 -3.36 -13.22 19.05
C THR A 247 -2.33 -13.45 20.16
N LEU A 248 -1.45 -12.48 20.43
CA LEU A 248 -0.46 -12.56 21.51
C LEU A 248 -1.13 -12.73 22.88
N ILE A 249 -2.12 -11.89 23.20
CA ILE A 249 -2.90 -12.00 24.45
C ILE A 249 -3.52 -13.39 24.60
N PHE A 250 -4.13 -13.90 23.52
CA PHE A 250 -4.79 -15.21 23.54
C PHE A 250 -3.80 -16.36 23.82
N VAL A 251 -2.64 -16.35 23.15
CA VAL A 251 -1.61 -17.39 23.34
C VAL A 251 -1.01 -17.30 24.73
N LEU A 252 -0.61 -16.11 25.19
CA LEU A 252 -0.02 -15.90 26.51
C LEU A 252 -0.98 -16.28 27.64
N HIS A 253 -2.28 -16.02 27.48
CA HIS A 253 -3.31 -16.47 28.41
C HIS A 253 -3.41 -17.99 28.46
N LYS A 254 -3.38 -18.66 27.30
CA LYS A 254 -3.46 -20.12 27.19
C LYS A 254 -2.28 -20.82 27.89
N ILE A 255 -1.08 -20.25 27.85
CA ILE A 255 0.11 -20.80 28.52
C ILE A 255 0.27 -20.33 29.98
N GLY A 256 -0.63 -19.49 30.49
CA GLY A 256 -0.62 -19.05 31.90
C GLY A 256 0.35 -17.90 32.21
N SER A 257 0.75 -17.08 31.23
CA SER A 257 1.63 -15.91 31.42
C SER A 257 0.85 -14.69 31.95
N VAL A 258 0.37 -14.78 33.19
CA VAL A 258 -0.60 -13.83 33.79
C VAL A 258 -0.10 -12.38 33.74
N LYS A 259 1.16 -12.14 34.11
CA LYS A 259 1.75 -10.79 34.21
C LYS A 259 1.74 -10.08 32.85
N GLU A 260 2.18 -10.77 31.81
CA GLU A 260 2.26 -10.23 30.45
C GLU A 260 0.85 -9.98 29.90
N VAL A 261 -0.09 -10.90 30.15
CA VAL A 261 -1.49 -10.78 29.74
C VAL A 261 -2.16 -9.56 30.39
N GLU A 262 -2.00 -9.36 31.69
CA GLU A 262 -2.55 -8.19 32.40
C GLU A 262 -2.01 -6.87 31.83
N ALA A 263 -0.69 -6.80 31.58
CA ALA A 263 -0.07 -5.61 30.99
C ALA A 263 -0.59 -5.34 29.56
N LEU A 264 -0.72 -6.36 28.71
CA LEU A 264 -1.26 -6.21 27.36
C LEU A 264 -2.75 -5.84 27.36
N HIS A 265 -3.54 -6.36 28.29
CA HIS A 265 -4.94 -5.95 28.46
C HIS A 265 -5.05 -4.49 28.85
N LEU A 266 -4.24 -4.01 29.79
CA LEU A 266 -4.23 -2.61 30.18
C LEU A 266 -3.81 -1.67 29.04
N ILE A 267 -2.84 -2.09 28.22
CA ILE A 267 -2.47 -1.36 26.99
C ILE A 267 -3.68 -1.29 26.04
N LYS A 268 -4.37 -2.41 25.83
CA LYS A 268 -5.57 -2.46 24.97
C LYS A 268 -6.70 -1.58 25.49
N GLU A 269 -6.93 -1.53 26.80
CA GLU A 269 -7.90 -0.64 27.43
C GLU A 269 -7.55 0.84 27.18
N ARG A 270 -6.27 1.21 27.32
CA ARG A 270 -5.81 2.58 27.07
C ARG A 270 -5.89 2.96 25.59
N LEU A 271 -5.64 2.04 24.67
CA LEU A 271 -5.89 2.24 23.24
C LEU A 271 -7.37 2.48 22.95
N ASN A 272 -8.27 1.70 23.57
CA ASN A 272 -9.71 1.91 23.44
C ASN A 272 -10.15 3.27 24.01
N ALA A 273 -9.54 3.72 25.11
CA ALA A 273 -9.82 5.03 25.71
C ALA A 273 -9.37 6.19 24.80
N LEU A 274 -8.20 6.07 24.15
CA LEU A 274 -7.79 7.02 23.11
C LEU A 274 -8.83 7.11 21.99
N ASP A 275 -9.44 5.97 21.65
CA ASP A 275 -10.41 5.90 20.57
C ASP A 275 -11.77 6.54 20.86
N CYS A 276 -12.02 6.94 22.10
CA CYS A 276 -13.24 7.66 22.49
C CYS A 276 -13.21 9.15 22.15
N ASN A 277 -12.05 9.72 21.79
CA ASN A 277 -11.94 11.15 21.50
C ASN A 277 -10.88 11.47 20.43
N ILE A 278 -10.96 12.66 19.85
CA ILE A 278 -9.97 13.22 18.92
C ILE A 278 -9.51 14.57 19.47
N GLY A 279 -8.24 14.90 19.30
CA GLY A 279 -7.58 15.98 20.04
C GLY A 279 -7.10 15.51 21.42
N ASN A 280 -6.74 14.24 21.57
CA ASN A 280 -6.25 13.75 22.87
C ASN A 280 -4.93 14.41 23.28
N SER A 281 -4.80 14.65 24.59
CA SER A 281 -3.52 15.00 25.20
C SER A 281 -2.47 13.90 25.01
N VAL A 282 -1.22 14.31 24.75
CA VAL A 282 -0.05 13.42 24.66
C VAL A 282 0.22 12.64 25.96
N THR A 283 -0.34 13.07 27.09
CA THR A 283 -0.25 12.32 28.36
C THR A 283 -0.85 10.93 28.26
N LEU A 284 -1.97 10.76 27.56
CA LEU A 284 -2.63 9.45 27.38
C LEU A 284 -1.76 8.47 26.58
N TYR A 285 -1.03 8.97 25.59
CA TYR A 285 -0.05 8.17 24.84
C TYR A 285 1.15 7.79 25.71
N SER A 286 1.61 8.72 26.55
CA SER A 286 2.72 8.51 27.47
C SER A 286 2.39 7.44 28.52
N GLU A 287 1.13 7.33 28.96
CA GLU A 287 0.67 6.23 29.82
C GLU A 287 0.87 4.87 29.16
N ILE A 288 0.50 4.74 27.87
CA ILE A 288 0.71 3.50 27.11
C ILE A 288 2.20 3.20 26.93
N GLU A 289 3.00 4.22 26.60
CA GLU A 289 4.46 4.07 26.51
C GLU A 289 5.07 3.55 27.82
N ASN A 290 4.60 4.03 28.98
CA ASN A 290 5.10 3.59 30.27
C ASN A 290 4.75 2.12 30.56
N LEU A 291 3.58 1.66 30.13
CA LEU A 291 3.22 0.23 30.21
C LEU A 291 4.13 -0.60 29.28
N ILE A 292 4.41 -0.11 28.08
CA ILE A 292 5.25 -0.81 27.10
C ILE A 292 6.70 -0.95 27.59
N LYS A 293 7.23 0.08 28.27
CA LYS A 293 8.59 0.03 28.86
C LYS A 293 8.77 -1.12 29.86
N THR A 294 7.69 -1.68 30.42
CA THR A 294 7.79 -2.83 31.35
C THR A 294 8.27 -4.11 30.67
N PHE A 295 8.13 -4.23 29.35
CA PHE A 295 8.60 -5.38 28.57
C PHE A 295 10.07 -5.25 28.12
N THR A 296 10.78 -4.18 28.47
CA THR A 296 12.21 -3.97 28.10
C THR A 296 12.53 -4.14 26.61
N THR A 297 11.53 -3.97 25.72
CA THR A 297 11.68 -4.14 24.27
C THR A 297 12.08 -2.81 23.63
N GLU A 298 13.00 -2.84 22.67
CA GLU A 298 13.38 -1.65 21.90
C GLU A 298 12.25 -1.20 20.96
N TYR A 299 11.95 0.09 20.93
CA TYR A 299 10.98 0.67 20.01
C TYR A 299 11.33 2.11 19.65
N GLU A 300 10.96 2.52 18.43
CA GLU A 300 10.98 3.92 18.03
C GLU A 300 9.63 4.57 18.37
N LYS A 301 9.63 5.61 19.21
CA LYS A 301 8.42 6.34 19.63
C LYS A 301 7.54 6.78 18.44
N LYS A 302 8.18 7.13 17.32
CA LYS A 302 7.53 7.54 16.06
C LYS A 302 6.71 6.41 15.39
N TYR A 303 7.06 5.15 15.66
CA TYR A 303 6.44 3.98 15.04
C TYR A 303 5.81 3.08 16.10
N LEU A 304 5.15 3.66 17.10
CA LEU A 304 4.48 2.90 18.15
C LEU A 304 2.98 2.72 17.88
N PHE A 305 2.34 3.75 17.32
CA PHE A 305 0.90 3.79 17.11
C PHE A 305 0.57 3.88 15.62
N GLN A 306 -0.40 3.08 15.20
CA GLN A 306 -1.01 3.13 13.89
C GLN A 306 -2.50 3.43 14.02
N THR A 307 -2.89 4.66 13.69
CA THR A 307 -4.28 5.12 13.71
C THR A 307 -4.86 5.18 12.30
N ASP A 308 -6.10 4.73 12.16
CA ASP A 308 -6.96 4.92 10.98
C ASP A 308 -8.20 5.72 11.40
N LEU A 309 -8.57 6.73 10.60
CA LEU A 309 -9.71 7.61 10.84
C LEU A 309 -10.86 7.27 9.88
N TYR A 310 -12.09 7.31 10.39
CA TYR A 310 -13.31 6.99 9.66
C TYR A 310 -14.37 8.07 9.83
N PHE A 311 -15.20 8.25 8.81
CA PHE A 311 -16.41 9.07 8.88
C PHE A 311 -17.61 8.16 9.15
N GLU A 312 -18.36 8.45 10.20
CA GLU A 312 -19.55 7.66 10.56
C GLU A 312 -20.70 7.87 9.57
N ARG A 313 -20.88 9.10 9.11
CA ARG A 313 -21.89 9.46 8.12
C ARG A 313 -21.69 8.75 6.78
N GLU A 314 -22.80 8.58 6.07
CA GLU A 314 -22.79 8.10 4.69
C GLU A 314 -22.83 9.27 3.70
N PHE A 315 -21.91 9.27 2.73
CA PHE A 315 -21.85 10.28 1.68
C PHE A 315 -22.85 9.98 0.56
N THR A 316 -23.37 11.02 -0.09
CA THR A 316 -24.32 10.87 -1.21
C THR A 316 -23.78 11.56 -2.45
N ILE A 317 -23.91 10.90 -3.61
CA ILE A 317 -23.57 11.46 -4.92
C ILE A 317 -24.72 11.21 -5.89
N ASN A 318 -24.96 12.18 -6.78
CA ASN A 318 -25.97 12.06 -7.82
C ASN A 318 -25.76 10.81 -8.70
N PRO A 319 -26.78 9.95 -8.87
CA PRO A 319 -26.71 8.74 -9.70
C PRO A 319 -26.31 9.00 -11.16
N GLN A 320 -26.53 10.21 -11.69
CA GLN A 320 -26.11 10.58 -13.05
C GLN A 320 -24.60 10.41 -13.25
N LEU A 321 -23.79 10.54 -12.19
CA LEU A 321 -22.35 10.34 -12.26
C LEU A 321 -21.97 8.93 -12.75
N LYS A 322 -22.81 7.91 -12.51
CA LYS A 322 -22.59 6.56 -13.05
C LYS A 322 -22.49 6.56 -14.58
N LYS A 323 -23.26 7.41 -15.27
CA LYS A 323 -23.23 7.51 -16.73
C LYS A 323 -21.91 8.09 -17.22
N GLU A 324 -21.42 9.15 -16.57
CA GLU A 324 -20.13 9.77 -16.91
C GLU A 324 -18.96 8.85 -16.56
N LEU A 325 -18.99 8.18 -15.41
CA LEU A 325 -18.03 7.13 -15.06
C LEU A 325 -17.97 6.05 -16.14
N LYS A 326 -19.11 5.51 -16.58
CA LYS A 326 -19.16 4.49 -17.63
C LYS A 326 -18.53 4.98 -18.94
N LYS A 327 -18.83 6.21 -19.37
CA LYS A 327 -18.24 6.81 -20.58
C LYS A 327 -16.73 6.91 -20.47
N GLY A 328 -16.22 7.48 -19.37
CA GLY A 328 -14.78 7.65 -19.17
C GLY A 328 -14.03 6.32 -19.03
N ILE A 329 -14.62 5.34 -18.34
CA ILE A 329 -14.04 3.99 -18.21
C ILE A 329 -14.01 3.28 -19.57
N SER A 330 -15.05 3.42 -20.40
CA SER A 330 -15.08 2.85 -21.75
C SER A 330 -14.03 3.49 -22.65
N PHE A 331 -13.86 4.80 -22.56
CA PHE A 331 -12.79 5.51 -23.26
C PHE A 331 -11.40 5.06 -22.81
N LEU A 332 -11.17 4.97 -21.49
CA LEU A 332 -9.92 4.44 -20.93
C LEU A 332 -9.67 2.99 -21.35
N ASN A 333 -10.72 2.17 -21.45
CA ASN A 333 -10.63 0.81 -21.98
C ASN A 333 -10.05 0.82 -23.41
N LYS A 334 -10.57 1.69 -24.27
CA LYS A 334 -10.14 1.82 -25.66
C LYS A 334 -8.66 2.24 -25.79
N ILE A 335 -8.19 3.18 -24.96
CA ILE A 335 -6.83 3.75 -25.09
C ILE A 335 -5.77 3.02 -24.25
N THR A 336 -6.15 2.14 -23.31
CA THR A 336 -5.19 1.42 -22.47
C THR A 336 -4.69 0.15 -23.17
N SER A 337 -3.42 0.15 -23.56
CA SER A 337 -2.77 -1.02 -24.18
C SER A 337 -2.50 -2.15 -23.16
N HIS A 338 -2.54 -3.40 -23.62
CA HIS A 338 -2.13 -4.56 -22.83
C HIS A 338 -0.61 -4.74 -22.94
N ASN A 339 0.08 -4.69 -21.81
CA ASN A 339 1.53 -4.94 -21.77
C ASN A 339 1.79 -6.46 -21.91
N LYS A 340 2.41 -6.86 -23.03
CA LYS A 340 2.77 -8.25 -23.30
C LYS A 340 4.17 -8.62 -22.77
N ASP A 341 5.02 -7.65 -22.44
CA ASP A 341 6.37 -7.90 -21.90
C ASP A 341 6.37 -7.79 -20.38
N SER A 342 5.81 -8.80 -19.70
CA SER A 342 5.78 -8.87 -18.24
C SER A 342 6.76 -9.91 -17.69
N HIS A 343 7.16 -9.80 -16.42
CA HIS A 343 7.93 -10.84 -15.73
C HIS A 343 7.19 -12.19 -15.76
N PHE A 344 5.87 -12.16 -15.66
CA PHE A 344 5.02 -13.35 -15.71
C PHE A 344 5.06 -14.05 -17.08
N GLU A 345 5.03 -13.30 -18.19
CA GLU A 345 5.16 -13.90 -19.54
C GLU A 345 6.57 -14.46 -19.77
N LYS A 346 7.63 -13.80 -19.28
CA LYS A 346 9.00 -14.34 -19.31
C LYS A 346 9.10 -15.66 -18.52
N PHE A 347 8.49 -15.71 -17.34
CA PHE A 347 8.42 -16.94 -16.55
C PHE A 347 7.64 -18.04 -17.27
N LYS A 348 6.50 -17.75 -17.89
CA LYS A 348 5.73 -18.73 -18.68
C LYS A 348 6.57 -19.38 -19.79
N ASN A 349 7.33 -18.58 -20.51
CA ASN A 349 8.21 -19.08 -21.57
C ASN A 349 9.31 -19.99 -21.01
N ALA A 350 10.00 -19.55 -19.95
CA ALA A 350 11.02 -20.36 -19.28
C ALA A 350 10.45 -21.67 -18.68
N PHE A 351 9.23 -21.61 -18.12
CA PHE A 351 8.53 -22.79 -17.61
C PHE A 351 8.22 -23.78 -18.73
N TYR A 352 7.72 -23.32 -19.88
CA TYR A 352 7.46 -24.19 -21.02
C TYR A 352 8.73 -24.81 -21.59
N GLU A 353 9.79 -24.03 -21.75
CA GLU A 353 11.09 -24.52 -22.24
C GLU A 353 11.68 -25.62 -21.36
N ARG A 354 11.45 -25.54 -20.04
CA ARG A 354 12.02 -26.48 -19.07
C ARG A 354 11.12 -27.69 -18.77
N PHE A 355 9.82 -27.46 -18.61
CA PHE A 355 8.86 -28.44 -18.07
C PHE A 355 7.72 -28.78 -19.02
N GLU A 356 7.65 -28.13 -20.19
CA GLU A 356 6.56 -28.28 -21.16
C GLU A 356 5.18 -28.11 -20.51
N THR A 357 4.31 -29.12 -20.61
CA THR A 357 2.95 -29.13 -20.02
C THR A 357 2.87 -29.94 -18.72
N GLN A 358 4.01 -30.36 -18.15
CA GLN A 358 4.02 -31.16 -16.94
C GLN A 358 3.50 -30.37 -15.74
N GLU A 359 2.94 -31.10 -14.78
CA GLU A 359 2.55 -30.54 -13.49
C GLU A 359 3.70 -30.69 -12.50
N ILE A 360 4.19 -29.55 -12.01
CA ILE A 360 5.41 -29.42 -11.21
C ILE A 360 5.08 -28.71 -9.90
N SER A 361 5.75 -29.07 -8.81
CA SER A 361 5.61 -28.35 -7.52
C SER A 361 5.97 -26.87 -7.70
N LEU A 362 5.11 -25.99 -7.18
CA LEU A 362 5.30 -24.53 -7.20
C LEU A 362 6.65 -24.15 -6.56
N ALA A 363 6.93 -24.70 -5.39
CA ALA A 363 8.15 -24.41 -4.65
C ALA A 363 9.40 -24.84 -5.43
N TYR A 364 9.37 -26.02 -6.06
CA TYR A 364 10.48 -26.49 -6.88
C TYR A 364 10.71 -25.63 -8.12
N ALA A 365 9.65 -25.24 -8.84
CA ALA A 365 9.79 -24.43 -10.04
C ALA A 365 10.35 -23.03 -9.74
N LEU A 366 9.93 -22.44 -8.61
CA LEU A 366 10.31 -21.07 -8.22
C LEU A 366 11.57 -20.98 -7.36
N ASP A 367 12.14 -22.11 -6.94
CA ASP A 367 13.46 -22.13 -6.32
C ASP A 367 14.51 -21.64 -7.33
N THR A 368 15.39 -20.74 -6.89
CA THR A 368 16.38 -20.09 -7.75
C THR A 368 17.70 -20.86 -7.86
N GLU A 369 17.93 -21.87 -7.03
CA GLU A 369 19.12 -22.73 -7.05
C GLU A 369 18.88 -24.02 -7.85
N VAL A 370 17.71 -24.64 -7.70
CA VAL A 370 17.37 -25.94 -8.33
C VAL A 370 16.25 -25.88 -9.37
N GLY A 371 15.48 -24.78 -9.38
CA GLY A 371 14.37 -24.54 -10.30
C GLY A 371 14.74 -23.56 -11.43
N ILE A 372 13.75 -22.78 -11.88
CA ILE A 372 13.93 -21.72 -12.88
C ILE A 372 13.81 -20.31 -12.31
N GLY A 373 13.47 -20.19 -11.01
CA GLY A 373 13.15 -18.91 -10.37
C GLY A 373 11.93 -18.20 -10.98
N TYR A 374 11.51 -17.08 -10.39
CA TYR A 374 10.44 -16.26 -10.97
C TYR A 374 10.98 -15.23 -11.97
N ARG A 375 11.82 -14.31 -11.49
CA ARG A 375 12.35 -13.20 -12.30
C ARG A 375 13.51 -13.65 -13.18
N GLN A 376 13.25 -13.71 -14.48
CA GLN A 376 14.23 -14.12 -15.51
C GLN A 376 15.23 -13.01 -15.88
N ASP A 377 14.97 -11.77 -15.46
CA ASP A 377 15.73 -10.58 -15.83
C ASP A 377 16.79 -10.17 -14.79
N ILE A 378 16.77 -10.80 -13.61
CA ILE A 378 17.79 -10.62 -12.58
C ILE A 378 18.71 -11.85 -12.62
N ALA A 379 19.97 -11.63 -12.98
CA ALA A 379 21.00 -12.66 -12.82
C ALA A 379 21.23 -12.88 -11.31
N ALA A 380 20.54 -13.86 -10.72
CA ALA A 380 20.72 -14.41 -9.36
C ALA A 380 21.22 -13.41 -8.28
N LYS A 381 20.72 -12.16 -8.31
CA LYS A 381 20.83 -11.25 -7.16
C LYS A 381 19.64 -11.54 -6.28
N GLY A 382 19.89 -11.88 -5.02
CA GLY A 382 18.86 -11.85 -3.99
C GLY A 382 18.55 -13.17 -3.29
N LEU A 383 19.56 -13.93 -2.88
CA LEU A 383 19.41 -14.90 -1.77
C LEU A 383 20.68 -15.12 -0.93
N HIS A 384 21.84 -14.67 -1.39
CA HIS A 384 23.08 -14.72 -0.60
C HIS A 384 23.55 -13.31 -0.30
N ALA A 385 23.64 -12.97 0.98
CA ALA A 385 24.13 -11.67 1.47
C ALA A 385 25.48 -11.25 0.86
N TYR A 386 26.33 -12.21 0.50
CA TYR A 386 27.63 -11.97 -0.15
C TYR A 386 27.55 -11.39 -1.58
N LEU A 387 26.39 -11.47 -2.24
CA LEU A 387 26.18 -10.96 -3.60
C LEU A 387 25.51 -9.57 -3.63
N ASP A 388 25.02 -9.08 -2.49
CA ASP A 388 24.38 -7.77 -2.40
C ASP A 388 25.40 -6.63 -2.48
N ASP A 389 26.60 -6.83 -1.92
CA ASP A 389 27.74 -5.90 -1.97
C ASP A 389 28.47 -5.89 -3.33
N LEU A 390 28.13 -6.81 -4.23
CA LEU A 390 28.65 -6.78 -5.60
C LEU A 390 27.92 -5.69 -6.39
N GLU A 391 28.44 -4.47 -6.27
CA GLU A 391 28.28 -3.42 -7.26
C GLU A 391 28.94 -3.87 -8.56
N LEU A 392 28.22 -4.71 -9.34
CA LEU A 392 28.54 -4.91 -10.74
C LEU A 392 28.56 -3.51 -11.38
N PRO A 393 29.65 -3.08 -12.00
CA PRO A 393 29.73 -1.75 -12.57
C PRO A 393 28.73 -1.65 -13.72
N SER A 394 27.52 -1.17 -13.42
CA SER A 394 26.60 -0.71 -14.44
C SER A 394 27.28 0.51 -15.04
N SER A 395 27.91 0.33 -16.21
CA SER A 395 28.68 1.39 -16.83
C SER A 395 27.78 2.63 -16.96
N GLN A 396 28.10 3.71 -16.23
CA GLN A 396 27.53 5.04 -16.43
C GLN A 396 28.07 5.65 -17.74
N LYS A 397 28.13 4.87 -18.81
CA LYS A 397 28.19 5.45 -20.15
C LYS A 397 26.84 6.13 -20.36
N LYS A 398 26.82 7.32 -20.97
CA LYS A 398 25.60 7.97 -21.46
C LYS A 398 24.87 6.95 -22.34
N GLN A 399 23.92 6.22 -21.78
CA GLN A 399 23.16 5.23 -22.51
C GLN A 399 22.22 5.99 -23.44
N ASN A 400 22.08 5.50 -24.67
CA ASN A 400 21.09 6.03 -25.59
C ASN A 400 19.71 5.90 -24.93
N ILE A 401 18.96 6.99 -24.87
CA ILE A 401 17.55 6.93 -24.46
C ILE A 401 16.80 6.28 -25.62
N LYS A 402 16.31 5.06 -25.41
CA LYS A 402 15.34 4.43 -26.31
C LYS A 402 13.95 4.94 -25.93
N ILE A 403 13.19 5.40 -26.93
CA ILE A 403 11.83 5.89 -26.78
C ILE A 403 10.95 4.96 -27.58
N GLU A 404 10.01 4.31 -26.91
CA GLU A 404 9.02 3.45 -27.56
C GLU A 404 7.67 4.18 -27.59
N LEU A 405 7.14 4.39 -28.80
CA LEU A 405 5.85 5.00 -29.02
C LEU A 405 4.90 3.99 -29.63
N ASN A 406 3.85 3.63 -28.89
CA ASN A 406 2.74 2.85 -29.44
C ASN A 406 1.78 3.75 -30.25
N PRO A 407 0.82 3.18 -31.02
CA PRO A 407 -0.11 3.96 -31.84
C PRO A 407 -0.92 5.01 -31.07
N ILE A 408 -1.31 4.72 -29.81
CA ILE A 408 -2.00 5.69 -28.94
C ILE A 408 -1.08 6.88 -28.63
N GLN A 409 0.17 6.61 -28.28
CA GLN A 409 1.16 7.65 -27.97
C GLN A 409 1.56 8.48 -29.19
N GLN A 410 1.46 7.93 -30.41
CA GLN A 410 1.63 8.70 -31.64
C GLN A 410 0.54 9.77 -31.79
N ILE A 411 -0.73 9.38 -31.64
CA ILE A 411 -1.88 10.31 -31.66
C ILE A 411 -1.73 11.37 -30.55
N LEU A 412 -1.39 10.93 -29.33
CA LEU A 412 -1.18 11.86 -28.21
C LEU A 412 -0.02 12.83 -28.47
N ASN A 413 1.05 12.39 -29.13
CA ASN A 413 2.16 13.25 -29.50
C ASN A 413 1.76 14.29 -30.54
N GLU A 414 0.97 13.92 -31.55
CA GLU A 414 0.44 14.86 -32.55
C GLU A 414 -0.44 15.93 -31.90
N LYS A 415 -1.42 15.52 -31.07
CA LYS A 415 -2.28 16.44 -30.32
C LYS A 415 -1.49 17.35 -29.38
N LEU A 416 -0.45 16.81 -28.74
CA LEU A 416 0.43 17.59 -27.89
C LEU A 416 1.19 18.66 -28.69
N GLN A 417 1.73 18.31 -29.86
CA GLN A 417 2.43 19.26 -30.72
C GLN A 417 1.50 20.38 -31.21
N GLU A 418 0.29 20.05 -31.66
CA GLU A 418 -0.74 21.03 -32.03
C GLU A 418 -1.04 21.99 -30.88
N ALA A 419 -1.33 21.44 -29.69
CA ALA A 419 -1.63 22.24 -28.51
C ALA A 419 -0.48 23.17 -28.11
N LEU A 420 0.77 22.71 -28.23
CA LEU A 420 1.94 23.53 -27.93
C LEU A 420 2.13 24.65 -28.96
N VAL A 421 1.92 24.39 -30.26
CA VAL A 421 2.01 25.41 -31.32
C VAL A 421 0.93 26.49 -31.14
N GLU A 422 -0.27 26.09 -30.78
CA GLU A 422 -1.42 26.98 -30.62
C GLU A 422 -1.54 27.57 -29.20
N ASN A 423 -0.58 27.26 -28.30
CA ASN A 423 -0.58 27.67 -26.90
C ASN A 423 -1.86 27.26 -26.14
N ARG A 424 -2.45 26.11 -26.46
CA ARG A 424 -3.63 25.57 -25.76
C ARG A 424 -3.23 24.92 -24.44
N GLN A 425 -4.00 25.20 -23.39
CA GLN A 425 -3.85 24.61 -22.05
C GLN A 425 -4.62 23.30 -21.88
N ILE A 426 -5.52 22.99 -22.82
CA ILE A 426 -6.38 21.79 -22.78
C ILE A 426 -6.31 21.09 -24.14
N ILE A 427 -6.06 19.79 -24.10
CA ILE A 427 -6.21 18.86 -25.22
C ILE A 427 -7.56 18.18 -25.06
N GLN A 428 -8.45 18.40 -26.03
CA GLN A 428 -9.73 17.70 -26.11
C GLN A 428 -9.54 16.43 -26.94
N LEU A 429 -9.76 15.28 -26.31
CA LEU A 429 -9.88 13.99 -26.99
C LEU A 429 -11.34 13.73 -27.35
N THR A 430 -11.53 13.05 -28.47
CA THR A 430 -12.81 12.68 -29.06
C THR A 430 -12.79 11.21 -29.48
N ASP A 431 -13.95 10.63 -29.78
CA ASP A 431 -14.03 9.27 -30.31
C ASP A 431 -13.35 9.13 -31.67
N ASP A 432 -13.37 10.18 -32.50
CA ASP A 432 -12.78 10.19 -33.85
C ASP A 432 -11.25 10.03 -33.81
N ASP A 433 -10.60 10.56 -32.77
CA ASP A 433 -9.15 10.41 -32.55
C ASP A 433 -8.74 8.94 -32.38
N PHE A 434 -9.66 8.10 -31.90
CA PHE A 434 -9.43 6.69 -31.61
C PHE A 434 -10.42 5.76 -32.33
N LYS A 435 -10.87 6.16 -33.52
CA LYS A 435 -11.85 5.40 -34.32
C LYS A 435 -11.40 3.98 -34.66
N ASP A 436 -10.09 3.76 -34.81
CA ASP A 436 -9.48 2.47 -35.17
C ASP A 436 -9.18 1.59 -33.95
N PHE A 437 -9.56 2.03 -32.74
CA PHE A 437 -9.37 1.29 -31.49
C PHE A 437 -10.70 0.81 -30.95
N GLU A 438 -10.74 -0.43 -30.49
CA GLU A 438 -11.94 -1.05 -29.92
C GLU A 438 -11.78 -1.31 -28.43
N GLU A 439 -12.91 -1.29 -27.72
CA GLU A 439 -12.96 -1.72 -26.32
C GLU A 439 -12.74 -3.24 -26.22
N ASN A 440 -11.92 -3.67 -25.27
CA ASN A 440 -11.76 -5.08 -24.92
C ASN A 440 -12.07 -5.29 -23.44
N TRP A 441 -13.19 -5.94 -23.13
CA TRP A 441 -13.60 -6.19 -21.74
C TRP A 441 -13.20 -7.57 -21.23
N ASP A 442 -12.61 -8.41 -22.07
CA ASP A 442 -12.28 -9.80 -21.73
C ASP A 442 -10.94 -9.95 -21.02
N ASN A 443 -10.05 -8.97 -21.18
CA ASN A 443 -8.76 -8.89 -20.50
C ASN A 443 -8.77 -7.99 -19.26
N LEU A 444 -9.89 -7.92 -18.54
CA LEU A 444 -10.03 -7.17 -17.29
C LEU A 444 -10.48 -8.08 -16.14
N PRO A 445 -10.10 -7.76 -14.89
CA PRO A 445 -10.44 -8.59 -13.73
C PRO A 445 -11.94 -8.60 -13.44
N ASP A 446 -12.39 -9.66 -12.77
CA ASP A 446 -13.80 -9.87 -12.39
C ASP A 446 -14.34 -8.72 -11.53
N THR A 447 -13.49 -8.10 -10.73
CA THR A 447 -13.80 -6.87 -9.99
C THR A 447 -12.65 -5.88 -10.12
N LEU A 448 -12.98 -4.59 -10.14
CA LEU A 448 -12.01 -3.50 -10.15
C LEU A 448 -12.59 -2.24 -9.51
N SER A 449 -11.70 -1.37 -9.03
CA SER A 449 -12.07 -0.09 -8.43
C SER A 449 -11.48 1.06 -9.22
N PHE A 450 -12.27 2.10 -9.46
CA PHE A 450 -11.80 3.36 -10.06
C PHE A 450 -11.64 4.44 -9.01
N LEU A 451 -10.49 5.10 -9.03
CA LEU A 451 -10.22 6.28 -8.23
C LEU A 451 -10.60 7.54 -9.02
N ALA A 452 -11.40 8.40 -8.42
CA ALA A 452 -11.87 9.62 -9.07
C ALA A 452 -11.99 10.81 -8.11
N GLU A 453 -11.93 12.01 -8.67
CA GLU A 453 -12.24 13.27 -7.96
C GLU A 453 -13.36 14.00 -8.71
N ILE A 454 -14.25 14.66 -7.98
CA ILE A 454 -15.22 15.59 -8.56
C ILE A 454 -14.66 16.99 -8.36
N ASN A 455 -14.61 17.78 -9.43
CA ASN A 455 -14.12 19.15 -9.43
C ASN A 455 -15.15 20.06 -10.10
N THR A 456 -15.05 21.37 -9.87
CA THR A 456 -15.96 22.35 -10.50
C THR A 456 -15.14 23.42 -11.18
N GLU A 457 -15.44 23.70 -12.45
CA GLU A 457 -14.81 24.75 -13.24
C GLU A 457 -15.92 25.56 -13.92
N ASN A 458 -15.95 26.88 -13.71
CA ASN A 458 -17.00 27.77 -14.24
C ASN A 458 -18.44 27.29 -13.94
N ASN A 459 -18.67 26.79 -12.71
CA ASN A 459 -19.94 26.18 -12.27
C ASN A 459 -20.36 24.90 -13.01
N VAL A 460 -19.45 24.28 -13.76
CA VAL A 460 -19.66 22.98 -14.41
C VAL A 460 -18.85 21.92 -13.66
N GLU A 461 -19.52 20.85 -13.23
CA GLU A 461 -18.85 19.70 -12.63
C GLU A 461 -18.04 18.94 -13.68
N LYS A 462 -16.78 18.64 -13.33
CA LYS A 462 -15.87 17.79 -14.10
C LYS A 462 -15.42 16.60 -13.26
N LEU A 463 -15.35 15.44 -13.90
CA LEU A 463 -14.89 14.20 -13.28
C LEU A 463 -13.42 13.98 -13.62
N TYR A 464 -12.53 13.98 -12.64
CA TYR A 464 -11.17 13.52 -12.85
C TYR A 464 -11.10 12.01 -12.63
N LEU A 465 -10.74 11.26 -13.68
CA LEU A 465 -10.51 9.81 -13.63
C LEU A 465 -9.02 9.54 -13.60
N ASN A 466 -8.53 9.06 -12.45
CA ASN A 466 -7.10 8.82 -12.26
C ASN A 466 -6.69 7.46 -12.84
N ARG A 467 -7.02 6.39 -12.12
CA ARG A 467 -6.70 5.02 -12.53
C ARG A 467 -7.66 4.02 -11.91
N SER A 468 -7.88 2.91 -12.61
CA SER A 468 -8.21 1.65 -11.97
C SER A 468 -6.97 0.76 -11.90
N GLY A 469 -6.97 -0.16 -10.94
CA GLY A 469 -5.92 -1.17 -10.87
C GLY A 469 -6.08 -2.10 -9.68
N GLY A 470 -5.24 -3.13 -9.68
CA GLY A 470 -5.29 -4.22 -8.72
C GLY A 470 -6.18 -5.35 -9.21
N GLY A 471 -5.89 -6.57 -8.75
CA GLY A 471 -6.69 -7.73 -9.13
C GLY A 471 -8.08 -7.74 -8.48
N SER A 472 -8.30 -6.97 -7.41
CA SER A 472 -9.54 -6.92 -6.64
C SER A 472 -10.03 -5.48 -6.49
N ALA A 473 -11.35 -5.27 -6.54
CA ALA A 473 -11.95 -4.00 -6.15
C ALA A 473 -11.66 -3.62 -4.67
N ALA A 474 -11.28 -4.59 -3.82
CA ALA A 474 -11.03 -4.40 -2.40
C ALA A 474 -9.55 -4.13 -2.04
N ASN A 475 -8.63 -4.09 -3.02
CA ASN A 475 -7.19 -3.86 -2.77
C ASN A 475 -6.91 -2.62 -1.90
N LEU A 476 -7.62 -1.52 -2.16
CA LEU A 476 -7.46 -0.26 -1.43
C LEU A 476 -8.23 -0.20 -0.10
N LEU A 477 -9.00 -1.24 0.23
CA LEU A 477 -9.95 -1.26 1.35
C LEU A 477 -9.54 -2.21 2.48
N GLY A 478 -8.67 -3.19 2.21
CA GLY A 478 -8.31 -4.25 3.15
C GLY A 478 -7.91 -3.76 4.55
N ARG A 479 -7.08 -2.71 4.62
CA ARG A 479 -6.65 -2.09 5.88
C ARG A 479 -7.78 -1.41 6.65
N PHE A 480 -8.78 -0.86 5.95
CA PHE A 480 -9.83 -0.02 6.51
C PHE A 480 -11.04 -0.82 7.00
N CYS A 481 -10.83 -2.08 7.38
CA CYS A 481 -11.88 -3.00 7.80
C CYS A 481 -12.02 -3.08 9.32
N SER A 482 -11.93 -1.94 10.00
CA SER A 482 -12.20 -1.87 11.44
C SER A 482 -13.61 -2.38 11.75
N GLU A 483 -13.77 -3.04 12.91
CA GLU A 483 -15.09 -3.46 13.37
C GLU A 483 -16.03 -2.27 13.64
N LYS A 484 -15.46 -1.09 13.89
CA LYS A 484 -16.16 0.18 14.09
C LYS A 484 -16.62 0.85 12.78
N SER A 485 -16.28 0.30 11.61
CA SER A 485 -16.46 0.96 10.31
C SER A 485 -17.33 0.18 9.32
N ASN A 486 -18.17 0.92 8.58
CA ASN A 486 -18.98 0.38 7.49
C ASN A 486 -18.15 -0.05 6.27
N VAL A 487 -16.90 0.40 6.14
CA VAL A 487 -16.00 0.01 5.05
C VAL A 487 -15.77 -1.50 5.02
N LYS A 488 -15.75 -2.18 6.19
CA LYS A 488 -15.61 -3.65 6.28
C LYS A 488 -16.71 -4.37 5.50
N ASN A 489 -17.92 -3.83 5.50
CA ASN A 489 -19.07 -4.46 4.85
C ASN A 489 -18.92 -4.41 3.33
N VAL A 490 -18.41 -3.29 2.80
CA VAL A 490 -18.10 -3.13 1.37
C VAL A 490 -16.99 -4.09 0.94
N THR A 491 -15.90 -4.18 1.71
CA THR A 491 -14.80 -5.12 1.46
C THR A 491 -15.27 -6.58 1.46
N ARG A 492 -16.10 -6.98 2.45
CA ARG A 492 -16.68 -8.33 2.51
C ARG A 492 -17.63 -8.60 1.34
N ALA A 493 -18.44 -7.62 0.92
CA ALA A 493 -19.33 -7.76 -0.23
C ALA A 493 -18.55 -7.98 -1.53
N ILE A 494 -17.44 -7.26 -1.71
CA ILE A 494 -16.53 -7.47 -2.85
C ILE A 494 -15.95 -8.89 -2.82
N ALA A 495 -15.38 -9.32 -1.69
CA ALA A 495 -14.77 -10.65 -1.58
C ALA A 495 -15.79 -11.77 -1.86
N LYS A 496 -17.02 -11.66 -1.34
CA LYS A 496 -18.12 -12.59 -1.64
C LYS A 496 -18.50 -12.60 -3.12
N LYS A 497 -18.54 -11.44 -3.78
CA LYS A 497 -18.84 -11.38 -5.22
C LYS A 497 -17.72 -12.00 -6.05
N GLU A 498 -16.46 -11.81 -5.65
CA GLU A 498 -15.30 -12.46 -6.29
C GLU A 498 -15.35 -13.98 -6.16
N GLU A 499 -15.73 -14.50 -4.99
CA GLU A 499 -15.94 -15.94 -4.75
C GLU A 499 -17.10 -16.48 -5.60
N TYR A 500 -18.24 -15.78 -5.64
CA TYR A 500 -19.38 -16.14 -6.47
C TYR A 500 -19.02 -16.24 -7.97
N LEU A 501 -18.32 -15.23 -8.50
CA LEU A 501 -17.88 -15.19 -9.91
C LEU A 501 -16.85 -16.27 -10.24
N ASN A 502 -16.22 -16.88 -9.22
CA ASN A 502 -15.17 -17.88 -9.37
C ASN A 502 -15.51 -19.19 -8.65
N SER A 503 -16.79 -19.58 -8.61
CA SER A 503 -17.29 -20.77 -7.88
C SER A 503 -16.67 -22.11 -8.31
N ASP A 504 -16.10 -22.19 -9.51
CA ASP A 504 -15.38 -23.39 -9.97
C ASP A 504 -14.02 -23.56 -9.28
N TYR A 505 -13.44 -22.46 -8.79
CA TYR A 505 -12.12 -22.37 -8.15
C TYR A 505 -12.23 -22.34 -6.63
N ILE A 506 -11.13 -22.68 -5.95
CA ILE A 506 -10.94 -22.30 -4.55
C ILE A 506 -10.25 -20.93 -4.53
N THR A 507 -10.93 -19.92 -4.02
CA THR A 507 -10.32 -18.61 -3.81
C THR A 507 -9.59 -18.60 -2.46
N ALA A 508 -8.30 -18.25 -2.47
CA ALA A 508 -7.48 -18.28 -1.26
C ALA A 508 -6.69 -16.98 -1.07
N GLU A 509 -6.59 -16.53 0.19
CA GLU A 509 -5.87 -15.30 0.53
C GLU A 509 -4.38 -15.54 0.77
N ILE A 510 -3.51 -14.76 0.15
CA ILE A 510 -2.07 -14.86 0.34
C ILE A 510 -1.70 -14.20 1.67
N ILE A 511 -1.13 -14.97 2.60
CA ILE A 511 -0.72 -14.49 3.93
C ILE A 511 0.81 -14.49 4.00
N HIS A 512 1.40 -13.30 3.93
CA HIS A 512 2.84 -13.09 3.98
C HIS A 512 3.14 -11.72 4.60
N LEU A 513 4.16 -11.66 5.46
CA LEU A 513 4.68 -10.42 6.02
C LEU A 513 6.11 -10.18 5.47
N PRO A 514 6.28 -9.28 4.48
CA PRO A 514 7.58 -9.07 3.84
C PRO A 514 8.53 -8.26 4.73
N GLU A 515 8.11 -7.09 5.19
CA GLU A 515 8.80 -6.24 6.15
C GLU A 515 7.82 -5.92 7.28
N ALA A 516 8.29 -5.86 8.53
CA ALA A 516 7.40 -5.78 9.68
C ALA A 516 6.51 -4.53 9.63
N ARG A 517 7.07 -3.39 9.22
CA ARG A 517 6.34 -2.12 9.12
C ARG A 517 5.30 -2.08 7.99
N ILE A 518 5.50 -2.86 6.93
CA ILE A 518 4.49 -3.03 5.86
C ILE A 518 3.23 -3.70 6.40
N GLY A 519 3.35 -4.44 7.51
CA GLY A 519 2.24 -5.02 8.27
C GLY A 519 1.09 -4.04 8.55
N ASN A 520 1.40 -2.77 8.84
CA ASN A 520 0.41 -1.72 9.06
C ASN A 520 -0.43 -1.39 7.81
N VAL A 521 0.07 -1.70 6.62
CA VAL A 521 -0.60 -1.48 5.33
C VAL A 521 -1.39 -2.71 4.89
N ILE A 522 -0.92 -3.91 5.26
CA ILE A 522 -1.46 -5.18 4.74
C ILE A 522 -2.40 -5.91 5.70
N ARG A 523 -2.39 -5.56 6.99
CA ARG A 523 -3.31 -6.10 8.00
C ARG A 523 -4.76 -5.95 7.53
N ARG A 524 -5.56 -7.01 7.67
CA ARG A 524 -6.95 -7.06 7.21
C ARG A 524 -7.71 -8.19 7.92
N PRO A 525 -9.05 -8.19 7.95
CA PRO A 525 -9.80 -9.34 8.43
C PRO A 525 -9.65 -10.54 7.48
N ALA A 526 -10.04 -11.72 7.96
CA ALA A 526 -10.21 -12.88 7.09
C ALA A 526 -11.37 -12.61 6.11
N LEU A 527 -11.06 -12.60 4.81
CA LEU A 527 -12.01 -12.26 3.74
C LEU A 527 -12.47 -13.48 2.93
N ARG A 528 -11.75 -14.60 3.03
CA ARG A 528 -11.99 -15.81 2.25
C ARG A 528 -11.96 -17.05 3.13
N GLN A 529 -12.54 -18.13 2.62
CA GLN A 529 -12.58 -19.40 3.30
C GLN A 529 -11.20 -20.07 3.40
N TYR A 530 -10.31 -19.83 2.44
CA TYR A 530 -8.97 -20.44 2.40
C TYR A 530 -7.87 -19.39 2.45
N GLU A 531 -6.72 -19.76 3.02
CA GLU A 531 -5.51 -18.96 3.08
C GLU A 531 -4.28 -19.76 2.60
N ILE A 532 -3.34 -19.10 1.94
CA ILE A 532 -2.02 -19.61 1.56
C ILE A 532 -0.99 -18.90 2.45
N PRO A 533 -0.66 -19.47 3.63
CA PRO A 533 0.35 -18.91 4.51
C PRO A 533 1.77 -19.17 3.99
N TYR A 534 2.60 -18.12 3.99
CA TYR A 534 4.00 -18.18 3.58
C TYR A 534 4.82 -17.16 4.38
N LEU A 535 5.64 -17.64 5.32
CA LEU A 535 6.43 -16.86 6.28
C LEU A 535 5.59 -15.87 7.11
N ALA A 536 4.35 -16.27 7.40
CA ALA A 536 3.42 -15.61 8.32
C ALA A 536 2.39 -16.63 8.80
N GLN A 537 1.77 -16.36 9.95
CA GLN A 537 0.78 -17.27 10.54
C GLN A 537 -0.62 -17.01 9.99
N SER A 538 -1.36 -18.09 9.71
CA SER A 538 -2.81 -18.06 9.48
C SER A 538 -3.55 -18.38 10.77
N VAL A 539 -4.62 -17.65 11.04
CA VAL A 539 -5.52 -17.89 12.19
C VAL A 539 -6.77 -18.68 11.79
N LEU A 540 -6.85 -19.17 10.54
CA LEU A 540 -7.93 -20.05 10.10
C LEU A 540 -7.69 -21.49 10.58
N PRO A 541 -8.74 -22.34 10.66
CA PRO A 541 -8.56 -23.77 10.92
C PRO A 541 -7.62 -24.41 9.89
N GLU A 542 -6.82 -25.41 10.28
CA GLU A 542 -5.83 -26.08 9.42
C GLU A 542 -6.43 -26.59 8.08
N LYS A 543 -7.65 -27.14 8.11
CA LYS A 543 -8.35 -27.60 6.90
C LYS A 543 -8.60 -26.51 5.86
N ASN A 544 -8.49 -25.25 6.26
CA ASN A 544 -8.67 -24.04 5.46
C ASN A 544 -7.34 -23.38 5.08
N GLN A 545 -6.20 -23.97 5.44
CA GLN A 545 -4.87 -23.51 5.06
C GLN A 545 -4.31 -24.38 3.94
N ILE A 546 -3.75 -23.76 2.92
CA ILE A 546 -3.13 -24.42 1.76
C ILE A 546 -1.63 -24.14 1.83
N CYS A 547 -0.86 -25.13 2.28
CA CYS A 547 0.59 -25.04 2.37
C CYS A 547 1.22 -24.96 0.97
N VAL A 548 2.41 -24.36 0.89
CA VAL A 548 3.11 -24.14 -0.38
C VAL A 548 3.58 -25.46 -1.02
N ASP A 549 3.90 -26.49 -0.23
CA ASP A 549 4.27 -27.82 -0.72
C ASP A 549 3.10 -28.57 -1.38
N ASP A 550 1.86 -28.20 -1.07
CA ASP A 550 0.64 -28.72 -1.69
C ASP A 550 0.30 -28.04 -3.02
N LEU A 551 0.98 -26.94 -3.36
CA LEU A 551 0.73 -26.16 -4.57
C LEU A 551 1.57 -26.68 -5.75
N TYR A 552 0.88 -26.92 -6.87
CA TYR A 552 1.47 -27.37 -8.13
C TYR A 552 1.05 -26.44 -9.26
N ILE A 553 1.96 -26.25 -10.22
CA ILE A 553 1.73 -25.47 -11.43
C ILE A 553 1.89 -26.32 -12.69
N SER A 554 1.06 -26.05 -13.69
CA SER A 554 1.20 -26.59 -15.05
C SER A 554 0.82 -25.54 -16.08
N LEU A 555 1.35 -25.65 -17.30
CA LEU A 555 0.98 -24.78 -18.41
C LEU A 555 0.03 -25.52 -19.36
N LYS A 556 -1.21 -25.03 -19.51
CA LYS A 556 -2.20 -25.56 -20.47
C LYS A 556 -2.86 -24.42 -21.23
N ASN A 557 -2.94 -24.53 -22.56
CA ASN A 557 -3.54 -23.50 -23.43
C ASN A 557 -3.00 -22.09 -23.16
N ASN A 558 -1.67 -21.96 -23.02
CA ASN A 558 -0.98 -20.71 -22.67
C ASN A 558 -1.45 -20.06 -21.35
N ARG A 559 -2.00 -20.87 -20.42
CA ARG A 559 -2.42 -20.47 -19.08
C ARG A 559 -1.71 -21.34 -18.04
N ILE A 560 -1.05 -20.70 -17.08
CA ILE A 560 -0.57 -21.35 -15.86
C ILE A 560 -1.77 -21.68 -14.99
N ILE A 561 -1.88 -22.94 -14.63
CA ILE A 561 -2.85 -23.50 -13.70
C ILE A 561 -2.15 -23.70 -12.38
N LEU A 562 -2.68 -23.11 -11.31
CA LEU A 562 -2.27 -23.40 -9.93
C LEU A 562 -3.29 -24.36 -9.31
N ARG A 563 -2.85 -25.52 -8.82
CA ARG A 563 -3.71 -26.56 -8.25
C ARG A 563 -3.21 -26.98 -6.87
N SER A 564 -4.13 -27.20 -5.94
CA SER A 564 -3.84 -27.92 -4.69
C SER A 564 -3.90 -29.42 -4.96
N LYS A 565 -2.84 -30.14 -4.61
CA LYS A 565 -2.78 -31.60 -4.79
C LYS A 565 -3.76 -32.31 -3.86
N LYS A 566 -3.83 -31.90 -2.59
CA LYS A 566 -4.71 -32.45 -1.54
C LYS A 566 -6.19 -32.21 -1.84
N LEU A 567 -6.56 -31.00 -2.25
CA LEU A 567 -7.97 -30.64 -2.52
C LEU A 567 -8.40 -31.01 -3.95
N ASN A 568 -7.44 -31.34 -4.81
CA ASN A 568 -7.64 -31.64 -6.24
C ASN A 568 -8.47 -30.57 -6.97
N LYS A 569 -8.20 -29.30 -6.68
CA LYS A 569 -8.90 -28.15 -7.27
C LYS A 569 -7.94 -27.04 -7.65
N GLU A 570 -8.31 -26.29 -8.69
CA GLU A 570 -7.60 -25.07 -9.08
C GLU A 570 -7.77 -23.98 -8.00
N ILE A 571 -6.67 -23.30 -7.70
CA ILE A 571 -6.59 -22.24 -6.69
C ILE A 571 -6.45 -20.90 -7.40
N LYS A 572 -7.28 -19.93 -7.01
CA LYS A 572 -7.16 -18.54 -7.44
C LYS A 572 -6.67 -17.71 -6.24
N PRO A 573 -5.39 -17.28 -6.22
CA PRO A 573 -4.84 -16.55 -5.09
C PRO A 573 -5.27 -15.08 -5.13
N TYR A 574 -5.41 -14.48 -3.95
CA TYR A 574 -5.81 -13.08 -3.76
C TYR A 574 -4.90 -12.37 -2.77
N LEU A 575 -4.46 -11.17 -3.16
CA LEU A 575 -3.81 -10.22 -2.28
C LEU A 575 -4.73 -9.01 -2.08
N THR A 576 -5.66 -9.08 -1.12
CA THR A 576 -6.63 -7.98 -0.89
C THR A 576 -6.05 -6.88 0.02
N ASN A 577 -4.96 -6.25 -0.42
CA ASN A 577 -4.36 -5.08 0.23
C ASN A 577 -3.60 -4.20 -0.77
N ALA A 578 -3.03 -3.09 -0.31
CA ALA A 578 -2.36 -2.09 -1.15
C ALA A 578 -0.83 -2.28 -1.22
N HIS A 579 -0.31 -3.49 -0.98
CA HIS A 579 1.13 -3.74 -1.02
C HIS A 579 1.68 -3.67 -2.45
N ASN A 580 2.81 -2.96 -2.61
CA ASN A 580 3.56 -2.93 -3.84
C ASN A 580 4.64 -4.04 -3.85
N TYR A 581 4.24 -5.27 -4.16
CA TYR A 581 5.11 -6.45 -4.10
C TYR A 581 6.21 -6.49 -5.19
N SER A 582 6.18 -5.63 -6.21
CA SER A 582 7.10 -5.74 -7.36
C SER A 582 8.54 -5.28 -7.09
N ALA A 583 8.79 -4.54 -6.00
CA ALA A 583 10.08 -3.90 -5.75
C ALA A 583 11.17 -4.85 -5.26
N ASN A 584 10.86 -5.72 -4.28
CA ASN A 584 11.79 -6.69 -3.70
C ASN A 584 11.02 -7.74 -2.89
N SER A 585 10.58 -8.82 -3.52
CA SER A 585 9.75 -9.85 -2.87
C SER A 585 10.21 -11.26 -3.22
N LEU A 586 9.92 -12.20 -2.31
CA LEU A 586 10.24 -13.62 -2.50
C LEU A 586 9.56 -14.18 -3.77
N PRO A 587 10.23 -15.05 -4.55
CA PRO A 587 9.72 -15.57 -5.81
C PRO A 587 8.31 -16.15 -5.72
N ILE A 588 8.04 -16.98 -4.70
CA ILE A 588 6.72 -17.60 -4.48
C ILE A 588 5.65 -16.54 -4.23
N TYR A 589 5.92 -15.59 -3.33
CA TYR A 589 4.97 -14.53 -3.00
C TYR A 589 4.69 -13.64 -4.22
N HIS A 590 5.73 -13.23 -4.96
CA HIS A 590 5.59 -12.42 -6.17
C HIS A 590 4.76 -13.14 -7.24
N PHE A 591 5.10 -14.40 -7.53
CA PHE A 591 4.40 -15.22 -8.51
C PHE A 591 2.91 -15.36 -8.15
N LEU A 592 2.58 -15.67 -6.89
CA LEU A 592 1.19 -15.79 -6.46
C LEU A 592 0.41 -14.49 -6.63
N CYS A 593 1.06 -13.33 -6.43
CA CYS A 593 0.44 -12.03 -6.64
C CYS A 593 0.21 -11.72 -8.13
N ASP A 594 1.16 -12.06 -9.00
CA ASP A 594 1.06 -11.84 -10.44
C ASP A 594 0.13 -12.83 -11.15
N LEU A 595 0.01 -14.07 -10.65
CA LEU A 595 -0.82 -15.11 -11.23
C LEU A 595 -2.27 -14.67 -11.43
N LYS A 596 -2.79 -13.86 -10.50
CA LYS A 596 -4.14 -13.31 -10.59
C LYS A 596 -4.34 -12.41 -11.81
N SER A 597 -3.28 -11.73 -12.23
CA SER A 597 -3.27 -10.79 -13.36
C SER A 597 -2.93 -11.46 -14.69
N GLN A 598 -2.75 -12.79 -14.72
CA GLN A 598 -2.44 -13.54 -15.93
C GLN A 598 -3.45 -13.26 -17.05
N ASN A 599 -2.94 -12.89 -18.22
CA ASN A 599 -3.72 -12.53 -19.41
C ASN A 599 -4.69 -11.34 -19.19
N LEU A 600 -4.51 -10.56 -18.12
CA LEU A 600 -5.31 -9.37 -17.82
C LEU A 600 -4.47 -8.10 -17.94
N ARG A 601 -5.13 -6.98 -18.22
CA ARG A 601 -4.53 -5.65 -18.03
C ARG A 601 -4.48 -5.34 -16.54
N SER A 602 -3.38 -4.72 -16.11
CA SER A 602 -3.14 -4.32 -14.70
C SER A 602 -4.11 -3.23 -14.20
N GLY A 603 -4.79 -2.56 -15.12
CA GLY A 603 -5.75 -1.49 -14.87
C GLY A 603 -6.10 -0.73 -16.13
N LEU A 604 -6.93 0.29 -15.99
CA LEU A 604 -7.28 1.26 -17.03
C LEU A 604 -6.89 2.66 -16.57
N TYR A 605 -6.13 3.37 -17.39
CA TYR A 605 -5.57 4.68 -17.03
C TYR A 605 -5.08 5.41 -18.29
N PHE A 606 -4.95 6.73 -18.18
CA PHE A 606 -4.28 7.55 -19.18
C PHE A 606 -2.76 7.54 -18.92
N ASN A 607 -1.94 7.48 -19.98
CA ASN A 607 -0.49 7.50 -19.85
C ASN A 607 0.19 8.18 -21.04
N TRP A 608 0.94 9.25 -20.77
CA TRP A 608 1.82 9.90 -21.74
C TRP A 608 2.97 9.01 -22.24
N GLY A 609 3.27 7.91 -21.53
CA GLY A 609 4.32 6.98 -21.94
C GLY A 609 5.71 7.60 -21.88
N ASP A 610 6.53 7.28 -22.88
CA ASP A 610 7.89 7.80 -22.99
C ASP A 610 7.96 9.27 -23.43
N LEU A 611 6.83 9.88 -23.82
CA LEU A 611 6.78 11.31 -24.14
C LEU A 611 7.19 12.18 -22.94
N LYS A 612 6.99 11.69 -21.71
CA LYS A 612 7.46 12.36 -20.47
C LYS A 612 8.98 12.56 -20.41
N ASN A 613 9.74 11.79 -21.20
CA ASN A 613 11.19 11.92 -21.30
C ASN A 613 11.61 13.04 -22.26
N ILE A 614 10.69 13.48 -23.14
CA ILE A 614 10.92 14.50 -24.17
C ILE A 614 10.37 15.87 -23.73
N TYR A 615 9.10 15.91 -23.30
CA TYR A 615 8.40 17.17 -23.06
C TYR A 615 8.51 17.64 -21.61
N HIS A 616 8.51 18.96 -21.44
CA HIS A 616 8.57 19.63 -20.13
C HIS A 616 7.22 20.21 -19.69
N PHE A 617 6.21 20.17 -20.54
CA PHE A 617 4.85 20.61 -20.24
C PHE A 617 3.87 19.67 -20.95
N PHE A 618 2.86 19.24 -20.22
CA PHE A 618 1.71 18.53 -20.74
C PHE A 618 0.46 19.34 -20.40
N PRO A 619 -0.31 19.80 -21.41
CA PRO A 619 -1.63 20.37 -21.20
C PRO A 619 -2.57 19.39 -20.49
N ARG A 620 -3.63 19.91 -19.88
CA ARG A 620 -4.71 19.08 -19.34
C ARG A 620 -5.32 18.26 -20.48
N VAL A 621 -5.64 17.00 -20.23
CA VAL A 621 -6.31 16.14 -21.21
C VAL A 621 -7.73 15.87 -20.76
N GLU A 622 -8.69 16.23 -21.62
CA GLU A 622 -10.11 16.07 -21.35
C GLU A 622 -10.80 15.21 -22.42
N TYR A 623 -11.78 14.42 -22.01
CA TYR A 623 -12.71 13.69 -22.87
C TYR A 623 -14.14 14.02 -22.40
N ASN A 624 -14.86 14.83 -23.17
CA ASN A 624 -16.07 15.52 -22.69
C ASN A 624 -15.78 16.26 -21.35
N ASN A 625 -16.63 16.10 -20.33
CA ASN A 625 -16.45 16.69 -19.01
C ASN A 625 -15.54 15.83 -18.08
N ILE A 626 -14.72 14.95 -18.65
CA ILE A 626 -13.87 14.02 -17.90
C ILE A 626 -12.41 14.42 -18.09
N VAL A 627 -11.75 14.80 -17.00
CA VAL A 627 -10.31 15.04 -16.97
C VAL A 627 -9.61 13.69 -16.85
N LEU A 628 -8.77 13.36 -17.83
CA LEU A 628 -7.96 12.13 -17.86
C LEU A 628 -6.53 12.36 -17.37
N SER A 629 -6.02 13.58 -17.55
CA SER A 629 -4.70 14.00 -17.08
C SER A 629 -4.75 15.47 -16.68
N LYS A 630 -4.24 15.81 -15.49
CA LYS A 630 -4.04 17.19 -15.06
C LYS A 630 -2.90 17.83 -15.86
N ALA A 631 -2.99 19.12 -16.13
CA ALA A 631 -1.86 19.86 -16.69
C ALA A 631 -0.64 19.72 -15.76
N SER A 632 0.53 19.45 -16.34
CA SER A 632 1.75 19.19 -15.58
C SER A 632 2.99 19.83 -16.20
N TRP A 633 3.89 20.31 -15.34
CA TRP A 633 5.12 20.98 -15.73
C TRP A 633 6.33 20.34 -15.07
N LYS A 634 7.34 20.03 -15.87
CA LYS A 634 8.67 19.65 -15.41
C LYS A 634 9.50 20.90 -15.17
N ILE A 635 9.98 21.03 -13.94
CA ILE A 635 10.85 22.11 -13.48
C ILE A 635 12.27 21.57 -13.48
N THR A 636 13.15 22.21 -14.24
CA THR A 636 14.54 21.77 -14.42
C THR A 636 15.44 22.27 -13.30
N LYS A 637 16.56 21.58 -13.05
CA LYS A 637 17.61 22.02 -12.12
C LYS A 637 18.08 23.47 -12.35
N LYS A 638 18.08 23.93 -13.61
CA LYS A 638 18.48 25.30 -13.95
C LYS A 638 17.50 26.33 -13.36
N GLU A 639 16.20 26.10 -13.54
CA GLU A 639 15.14 26.94 -12.97
C GLU A 639 15.17 26.90 -11.43
N ILE A 640 15.30 25.70 -10.86
CA ILE A 640 15.40 25.49 -9.41
C ILE A 640 16.54 26.33 -8.80
N LYS A 641 17.73 26.32 -9.43
CA LYS A 641 18.88 27.13 -8.98
C LYS A 641 18.58 28.63 -9.01
N GLN A 642 17.87 29.12 -10.02
CA GLN A 642 17.54 30.55 -10.13
C GLN A 642 16.63 31.01 -8.98
N PHE A 643 15.63 30.21 -8.60
CA PHE A 643 14.76 30.51 -7.46
C PHE A 643 15.52 30.44 -6.13
N SER A 644 16.38 29.43 -5.97
CA SER A 644 17.18 29.22 -4.76
C SER A 644 18.08 30.42 -4.43
N LEU A 645 18.63 31.10 -5.45
CA LEU A 645 19.48 32.29 -5.27
C LEU A 645 18.72 33.52 -4.76
N SER A 646 17.41 33.59 -4.99
CA SER A 646 16.57 34.75 -4.63
C SER A 646 15.61 34.47 -3.48
N VAL A 647 15.68 33.29 -2.85
CA VAL A 647 14.73 32.84 -1.82
C VAL A 647 14.58 33.79 -0.62
N ASN A 648 15.63 34.57 -0.30
CA ASN A 648 15.64 35.51 0.82
C ASN A 648 15.30 36.96 0.42
N GLN A 649 15.01 37.22 -0.85
CA GLN A 649 14.68 38.54 -1.40
C GLN A 649 13.24 38.53 -1.90
N LYS A 650 12.27 38.83 -1.02
CA LYS A 650 10.81 38.68 -1.27
C LYS A 650 10.37 39.27 -2.61
N ASP A 651 10.63 40.56 -2.85
CA ASP A 651 10.18 41.26 -4.07
C ASP A 651 10.83 40.71 -5.34
N LEU A 652 12.14 40.41 -5.29
CA LEU A 652 12.84 39.83 -6.43
C LEU A 652 12.33 38.42 -6.74
N LEU A 653 12.07 37.62 -5.70
CA LEU A 653 11.55 36.27 -5.86
C LEU A 653 10.16 36.31 -6.50
N PHE A 654 9.26 37.17 -6.01
CA PHE A 654 7.92 37.30 -6.58
C PHE A 654 7.95 37.74 -8.03
N SER A 655 8.74 38.76 -8.38
CA SER A 655 8.88 39.20 -9.77
C SER A 655 9.34 38.06 -10.69
N LYS A 656 10.36 37.29 -10.27
CA LYS A 656 10.86 36.13 -11.02
C LYS A 656 9.83 35.01 -11.15
N ILE A 657 9.11 34.68 -10.07
CA ILE A 657 8.09 33.62 -10.07
C ILE A 657 6.91 34.04 -10.94
N GLN A 658 6.48 35.30 -10.86
CA GLN A 658 5.38 35.83 -11.67
C GLN A 658 5.73 35.80 -13.16
N GLU A 659 6.95 36.23 -13.52
CA GLU A 659 7.44 36.15 -14.91
C GLU A 659 7.51 34.69 -15.37
N TRP A 660 8.11 33.80 -14.57
CA TRP A 660 8.21 32.38 -14.88
C TRP A 660 6.84 31.72 -15.09
N ARG A 661 5.88 32.00 -14.21
CA ARG A 661 4.51 31.51 -14.33
C ARG A 661 3.82 32.05 -15.56
N LYS A 662 3.98 33.33 -15.89
CA LYS A 662 3.40 33.93 -17.09
C LYS A 662 3.95 33.30 -18.37
N ILE A 663 5.27 33.09 -18.44
CA ILE A 663 5.93 32.46 -19.59
C ILE A 663 5.48 31.00 -19.75
N ARG A 664 5.40 30.24 -18.65
CA ARG A 664 5.04 28.82 -18.68
C ARG A 664 3.55 28.52 -18.53
N GLN A 665 2.73 29.57 -18.39
CA GLN A 665 1.29 29.51 -18.12
C GLN A 665 0.92 28.64 -16.90
N ILE A 666 1.70 28.76 -15.83
CA ILE A 666 1.50 27.99 -14.60
C ILE A 666 0.49 28.72 -13.69
N PRO A 667 -0.58 28.04 -13.23
CA PRO A 667 -1.59 28.64 -12.36
C PRO A 667 -1.01 29.04 -10.99
N GLN A 668 -1.76 29.85 -10.24
CA GLN A 668 -1.38 30.30 -8.89
C GLN A 668 -1.28 29.11 -7.93
N TRP A 669 -2.30 28.24 -7.98
CA TRP A 669 -2.40 27.05 -7.15
C TRP A 669 -1.91 25.81 -7.90
N VAL A 670 -0.92 25.14 -7.32
CA VAL A 670 -0.29 23.95 -7.91
C VAL A 670 -0.13 22.86 -6.87
N GLN A 671 0.09 21.63 -7.33
CA GLN A 671 0.51 20.50 -6.50
C GLN A 671 1.90 20.06 -6.93
N LEU A 672 2.87 20.08 -6.01
CA LEU A 672 4.15 19.41 -6.21
C LEU A 672 3.94 17.89 -6.04
N VAL A 673 4.34 17.11 -7.05
CA VAL A 673 4.06 15.66 -7.10
C VAL A 673 5.36 14.87 -7.08
N LYS A 674 5.47 13.97 -6.09
CA LYS A 674 6.52 12.96 -5.97
C LYS A 674 5.88 11.60 -5.68
N SER A 675 5.60 10.84 -6.75
CA SER A 675 4.82 9.59 -6.65
C SER A 675 3.44 9.85 -6.01
N ASP A 676 3.10 9.15 -4.93
CA ASP A 676 1.87 9.32 -4.15
C ASP A 676 1.90 10.56 -3.25
N HIS A 677 3.07 11.18 -3.04
CA HIS A 677 3.23 12.36 -2.20
C HIS A 677 2.94 13.64 -2.97
N LYS A 678 1.81 14.29 -2.63
CA LYS A 678 1.41 15.58 -3.18
C LYS A 678 1.47 16.67 -2.11
N LEU A 679 1.93 17.86 -2.50
CA LEU A 679 1.97 19.06 -1.65
C LEU A 679 1.34 20.23 -2.40
N THR A 680 0.20 20.72 -1.90
CA THR A 680 -0.53 21.85 -2.50
C THR A 680 0.08 23.16 -2.03
N LEU A 681 0.33 24.08 -2.97
CA LEU A 681 1.08 25.31 -2.77
C LEU A 681 0.42 26.47 -3.52
N ASN A 682 0.48 27.66 -2.92
CA ASN A 682 0.23 28.93 -3.61
C ASN A 682 1.58 29.54 -4.02
N LEU A 683 1.79 29.74 -5.32
CA LEU A 683 3.01 30.36 -5.87
C LEU A 683 3.03 31.89 -5.74
N GLU A 684 2.01 32.50 -5.15
CA GLU A 684 1.94 33.93 -4.79
C GLU A 684 2.00 34.17 -3.27
N ASN A 685 2.13 33.10 -2.47
CA ASN A 685 2.39 33.20 -1.04
C ASN A 685 3.88 32.95 -0.74
N TYR A 686 4.55 33.88 -0.09
CA TYR A 686 5.99 33.86 0.15
C TYR A 686 6.43 32.68 1.01
N ASP A 687 5.66 32.34 2.04
CA ASP A 687 5.99 31.23 2.94
C ASP A 687 5.83 29.87 2.23
N LEU A 688 4.78 29.69 1.43
CA LEU A 688 4.61 28.50 0.60
C LEU A 688 5.64 28.44 -0.55
N LEU A 689 6.10 29.57 -1.09
CA LEU A 689 7.22 29.60 -2.03
C LEU A 689 8.54 29.15 -1.39
N LYS A 690 8.81 29.55 -0.14
CA LYS A 690 9.96 29.03 0.60
C LYS A 690 9.86 27.53 0.79
N VAL A 691 8.68 27.02 1.16
CA VAL A 691 8.41 25.57 1.26
C VAL A 691 8.66 24.86 -0.07
N PHE A 692 8.18 25.44 -1.17
CA PHE A 692 8.37 24.91 -2.52
C PHE A 692 9.85 24.78 -2.87
N ILE A 693 10.61 25.89 -2.77
CA ILE A 693 12.03 25.95 -3.10
C ILE A 693 12.84 25.03 -2.20
N ASP A 694 12.58 25.04 -0.89
CA ASP A 694 13.27 24.16 0.07
C ASP A 694 13.08 22.68 -0.26
N THR A 695 11.91 22.32 -0.78
CA THR A 695 11.57 20.93 -1.15
C THR A 695 12.26 20.48 -2.44
N ILE A 696 12.45 21.38 -3.42
CA ILE A 696 12.97 21.02 -4.75
C ILE A 696 14.45 21.35 -4.97
N LYS A 697 15.09 22.17 -4.10
CA LYS A 697 16.46 22.71 -4.31
C LYS A 697 17.55 21.69 -4.62
N ASN A 698 17.40 20.45 -4.15
CA ASN A 698 18.38 19.37 -4.31
C ASN A 698 18.01 18.36 -5.40
N GLU A 699 16.86 18.53 -6.05
CA GLU A 699 16.36 17.59 -7.06
C GLU A 699 16.91 17.94 -8.45
N GLU A 700 17.14 16.92 -9.30
CA GLU A 700 17.53 17.15 -10.71
C GLU A 700 16.38 17.74 -11.53
N TYR A 701 15.15 17.37 -11.19
CA TYR A 701 13.94 17.97 -11.70
C TYR A 701 12.80 17.75 -10.71
N SER A 702 11.73 18.50 -10.85
CA SER A 702 10.49 18.29 -10.08
C SER A 702 9.27 18.45 -10.98
N ILE A 703 8.19 17.74 -10.67
CA ILE A 703 6.93 17.83 -11.40
C ILE A 703 5.91 18.57 -10.54
N ILE A 704 5.28 19.59 -11.13
CA ILE A 704 4.09 20.22 -10.57
C ILE A 704 2.89 19.92 -11.47
N GLU A 705 1.73 19.75 -10.85
CA GLU A 705 0.42 19.62 -11.51
C GLU A 705 -0.46 20.82 -11.14
N GLU A 706 -1.46 21.14 -11.95
CA GLU A 706 -2.50 22.08 -11.56
C GLU A 706 -3.30 21.57 -10.35
N PHE A 707 -3.74 22.49 -9.49
CA PHE A 707 -4.61 22.15 -8.36
C PHE A 707 -6.09 22.30 -8.74
N LEU A 708 -6.77 21.17 -8.91
CA LEU A 708 -8.23 21.13 -9.13
C LEU A 708 -8.97 20.92 -7.81
N TYR A 709 -10.11 21.58 -7.63
CA TYR A 709 -10.99 21.43 -6.46
C TYR A 709 -12.47 21.62 -6.85
N ASN A 710 -13.38 21.31 -5.92
CA ASN A 710 -14.81 21.49 -6.13
C ASN A 710 -15.32 22.71 -5.37
N ALA A 711 -15.59 23.81 -6.05
CA ALA A 711 -16.12 25.04 -5.44
C ALA A 711 -17.46 24.88 -4.68
N GLN A 712 -18.16 23.75 -4.83
CA GLN A 712 -19.41 23.45 -4.14
C GLN A 712 -19.24 22.57 -2.89
N ASP A 713 -18.01 22.16 -2.55
CA ASP A 713 -17.68 21.36 -1.38
C ASP A 713 -16.50 22.00 -0.65
N ASN A 714 -16.52 22.07 0.68
CA ASN A 714 -15.44 22.71 1.43
C ASN A 714 -14.23 21.76 1.60
N PHE A 715 -14.41 20.47 1.31
CA PHE A 715 -13.38 19.44 1.45
C PHE A 715 -12.93 18.90 0.11
N LYS A 716 -11.63 18.57 0.03
CA LYS A 716 -11.15 17.78 -1.10
C LYS A 716 -11.64 16.35 -0.93
N ARG A 717 -12.22 15.74 -1.96
CA ARG A 717 -12.68 14.36 -1.89
C ARG A 717 -12.09 13.52 -3.00
N GLU A 718 -11.75 12.29 -2.64
CA GLU A 718 -11.36 11.23 -3.55
C GLU A 718 -12.32 10.05 -3.35
N PHE A 719 -12.88 9.55 -4.45
CA PHE A 719 -13.87 8.49 -4.47
C PHE A 719 -13.28 7.22 -5.05
N ILE A 720 -13.58 6.08 -4.41
CA ILE A 720 -13.25 4.75 -4.92
C ILE A 720 -14.56 4.08 -5.30
N PHE A 721 -14.75 3.85 -6.60
CA PHE A 721 -15.93 3.22 -7.16
C PHE A 721 -15.65 1.75 -7.50
N PRO A 722 -15.95 0.81 -6.57
CA PRO A 722 -15.84 -0.60 -6.86
C PRO A 722 -16.90 -1.05 -7.87
N MET A 723 -16.51 -1.95 -8.76
CA MET A 723 -17.37 -2.57 -9.77
C MET A 723 -17.08 -4.06 -9.90
N TYR A 724 -18.05 -4.79 -10.42
CA TYR A 724 -17.93 -6.22 -10.76
C TYR A 724 -18.48 -6.48 -12.16
N LYS A 725 -17.93 -7.50 -12.82
CA LYS A 725 -18.35 -7.91 -14.17
C LYS A 725 -19.73 -8.57 -14.11
N ASP A 726 -20.60 -8.25 -15.07
CA ASP A 726 -21.86 -8.95 -15.28
C ASP A 726 -21.60 -10.45 -15.46
N GLU A 727 -22.51 -11.30 -14.97
CA GLU A 727 -22.43 -12.73 -15.24
C GLU A 727 -22.30 -12.95 -16.75
N LYS A 728 -21.22 -13.63 -17.17
CA LYS A 728 -21.18 -14.20 -18.50
C LYS A 728 -22.38 -15.13 -18.55
N GLY A 729 -23.35 -14.84 -19.43
CA GLY A 729 -24.50 -15.71 -19.63
C GLY A 729 -24.00 -17.15 -19.72
N LYS A 730 -24.39 -17.97 -18.74
CA LYS A 730 -24.17 -19.41 -18.80
C LYS A 730 -25.04 -20.01 -19.89
#